data_AF-A0AAD8QGV5-F1
#
_entry.id   AF-A0AAD8QGV5-F1
#
_cell.length_a   1.000
_cell.length_b   1.000
_cell.length_c   1.000
_cell.angle_alpha   90.00
_cell.angle_beta   90.00
_cell.angle_gamma   90.00
#
_symmetry.space_group_name_H-M   'P 1'
#
loop_
_entity.id
_entity.type
_entity.pdbx_description
1 polymer ?
#
loop_
_entity_poly.entity_id
_entity_poly.type
_entity_poly.pdbx_seq_one_letter_code
_entity_poly.pdbx_strand_id
1 'polypeptide(L)'
;MPIELVAQNKPPQISLTVAILGVQPFRQSLWYVMAKKHMHASFCWTPWPSSICSSSPAMDYREQRLAVVVFFFLASWLLAAVVVGHNDHGVHKNYLIIVRSPYEYDRRVYKDVSSWHASLLASVCDQAKEELEADPANAPRLIYSYRNVVNGFSARLTTEELGKMAQADWFVKAVPEKTYQLMTTHTPRMLGLTGPTIFHAGVWNRSNMGEGIIIGVLDGGITPGHPSFDGTGMPPPPAKWKGRCDFNSSACNNKLIGARSFFESARWNWKGGDDPVLPIDESEHGTHTSSTAAGAFVPGANAMGSGMGTAAGMAPGAHLAFYQVCFVGKGCDRDDILAAIDDAMEDGVDLLSISIGDDNAGDFAADPIALGGYSAIMRGIFVSTAAGNNGPDVATVANEAPWLLTVGAATTDRRAVADVKLGNGLEIRGESYYQPSTYVSKLRPLVRDTAADGTCSDKSVLTSEQVSGKIVLCYTGGNMTNLQKGSILHDAGAAAVIIVSQDWAGSVISPKAHALPAAQIEYKSAEKIQVYMNSSKNPTARLVFRGTVLGNRVSPIAAPFSSRGPSKQNPGILKPDITGPGVNIIAAVPKPEGLAQPPNELAYKFDIMSGTSMAAPHISGIAALIKKAHPTWSPAAIKSAMMTTTDIRDRRRMPILDSDGHHANMFALGAGFINPTRAMNPGLVYNLSAHDYIPYLCRLGYSDHEMNSIIHPAPPMLCAQQPVVEQKDLNYPSITVVLDEEPYAVNVSRAVTNVGNGKAVYTASTDEVPATLSVTVTPSRLRFSAVNEVQTFTVTISSKNVRLKKRITEGQLKWVSGKHVVRSPIVVSSKKFFQNQKNTTSTDQHTAG
;
A
#
# COMPACT_ATOMS: atom_id res chain seq x y z
N MET A 1 -24.10 2.17 -30.16
CA MET A 1 -24.81 1.65 -31.36
C MET A 1 -25.78 0.57 -30.91
N PRO A 2 -27.04 0.52 -31.38
CA PRO A 2 -27.92 -0.60 -31.07
C PRO A 2 -27.61 -1.77 -32.01
N ILE A 3 -27.51 -2.95 -31.42
CA ILE A 3 -27.26 -4.24 -32.08
C ILE A 3 -28.62 -4.86 -32.42
N GLU A 4 -28.81 -5.19 -33.69
CA GLU A 4 -29.90 -6.05 -34.16
C GLU A 4 -29.58 -7.53 -33.91
N LEU A 5 -30.58 -8.22 -33.36
CA LEU A 5 -30.64 -9.66 -33.15
C LEU A 5 -30.89 -10.40 -34.46
N VAL A 6 -30.10 -11.43 -34.75
CA VAL A 6 -30.54 -12.56 -35.59
C VAL A 6 -30.08 -13.86 -34.94
N ALA A 7 -31.06 -14.73 -34.66
CA ALA A 7 -30.89 -16.11 -34.22
C ALA A 7 -30.92 -17.06 -35.44
N GLN A 8 -30.15 -18.15 -35.40
CA GLN A 8 -30.58 -19.51 -35.84
C GLN A 8 -29.49 -20.61 -35.65
N ASN A 9 -29.88 -21.63 -34.87
CA ASN A 9 -29.72 -23.11 -35.04
C ASN A 9 -28.39 -23.82 -35.43
N LYS A 10 -27.83 -24.53 -34.42
CA LYS A 10 -27.65 -26.03 -34.28
C LYS A 10 -26.75 -26.86 -35.26
N PRO A 11 -26.29 -28.09 -34.89
CA PRO A 11 -24.87 -28.53 -34.86
C PRO A 11 -24.50 -29.63 -35.90
N PRO A 12 -23.26 -30.18 -35.84
CA PRO A 12 -23.15 -31.63 -35.56
C PRO A 12 -21.92 -32.10 -34.73
N GLN A 13 -22.06 -33.31 -34.16
CA GLN A 13 -21.06 -34.17 -33.52
C GLN A 13 -20.17 -34.92 -34.54
N ILE A 14 -19.05 -35.52 -34.05
CA ILE A 14 -18.56 -36.93 -34.22
C ILE A 14 -17.06 -36.97 -33.80
N SER A 15 -16.71 -37.57 -32.64
CA SER A 15 -16.26 -38.96 -32.36
C SER A 15 -14.74 -39.19 -32.55
N LEU A 16 -13.92 -39.32 -31.49
CA LEU A 16 -13.59 -40.51 -30.67
C LEU A 16 -12.64 -41.53 -31.35
N THR A 17 -11.43 -41.69 -30.81
CA THR A 17 -10.69 -42.97 -30.85
C THR A 17 -9.84 -43.13 -29.59
N VAL A 18 -10.07 -44.24 -28.90
CA VAL A 18 -9.37 -44.75 -27.71
C VAL A 18 -8.46 -45.89 -28.16
N ALA A 19 -7.25 -45.99 -27.62
CA ALA A 19 -6.52 -47.25 -27.49
C ALA A 19 -5.65 -47.23 -26.22
N ILE A 20 -5.75 -48.31 -25.45
CA ILE A 20 -5.21 -48.57 -24.11
C ILE A 20 -4.02 -49.52 -24.22
N LEU A 21 -3.21 -49.58 -23.15
CA LEU A 21 -2.16 -50.56 -22.75
C LEU A 21 -0.74 -50.09 -23.10
N GLY A 22 0.24 -50.03 -22.20
CA GLY A 22 0.34 -50.41 -20.80
C GLY A 22 1.83 -50.47 -20.39
N VAL A 23 2.08 -50.26 -19.09
CA VAL A 23 3.22 -50.78 -18.31
C VAL A 23 4.61 -50.10 -18.45
N GLN A 24 4.97 -49.41 -17.35
CA GLN A 24 6.25 -48.89 -16.86
C GLN A 24 7.24 -50.00 -16.39
N PRO A 25 8.42 -49.75 -15.76
CA PRO A 25 9.35 -48.60 -15.80
C PRO A 25 10.87 -49.02 -15.83
N PHE A 26 11.76 -48.01 -15.76
CA PHE A 26 13.03 -47.91 -14.98
C PHE A 26 14.36 -47.54 -15.70
N ARG A 27 14.95 -46.45 -15.16
CA ARG A 27 16.39 -46.12 -14.92
C ARG A 27 17.31 -45.74 -16.09
N GLN A 28 17.65 -44.44 -16.11
CA GLN A 28 18.97 -43.88 -16.46
C GLN A 28 19.54 -43.26 -15.18
N SER A 29 20.82 -43.40 -14.82
CA SER A 29 21.93 -42.56 -15.29
C SER A 29 23.23 -43.01 -14.59
N LEU A 30 24.42 -42.87 -15.22
CA LEU A 30 25.57 -42.10 -14.71
C LEU A 30 26.94 -42.42 -15.39
N TRP A 31 27.83 -41.42 -15.25
CA TRP A 31 29.31 -41.37 -15.37
C TRP A 31 29.90 -41.00 -16.74
N TYR A 32 30.96 -40.19 -16.91
CA TYR A 32 31.75 -39.19 -16.14
C TYR A 32 32.92 -38.78 -17.09
N VAL A 33 33.67 -37.69 -16.80
CA VAL A 33 35.17 -37.58 -16.84
C VAL A 33 35.68 -36.13 -17.01
N MET A 34 36.34 -35.67 -15.93
CA MET A 34 37.56 -34.85 -15.70
C MET A 34 38.18 -33.89 -16.75
N ALA A 35 38.71 -32.72 -16.32
CA ALA A 35 40.12 -32.54 -15.85
C ALA A 35 40.61 -31.07 -15.62
N LYS A 36 41.26 -30.85 -14.45
CA LYS A 36 42.48 -30.05 -14.06
C LYS A 36 42.91 -28.73 -14.75
N LYS A 37 43.24 -27.67 -13.95
CA LYS A 37 44.62 -27.19 -13.56
C LYS A 37 44.65 -25.81 -12.82
N HIS A 38 45.56 -25.71 -11.82
CA HIS A 38 46.35 -24.61 -11.17
C HIS A 38 46.26 -23.13 -11.68
N MET A 39 46.55 -22.01 -10.95
CA MET A 39 47.65 -21.67 -10.00
C MET A 39 47.49 -20.23 -9.38
N HIS A 40 48.06 -20.02 -8.16
CA HIS A 40 48.64 -18.82 -7.48
C HIS A 40 48.08 -17.36 -7.58
N ALA A 41 47.96 -16.67 -6.43
CA ALA A 41 49.00 -15.77 -5.86
C ALA A 41 48.51 -15.02 -4.58
N SER A 42 49.41 -14.87 -3.60
CA SER A 42 49.23 -14.08 -2.36
C SER A 42 50.26 -12.94 -2.32
N PHE A 43 49.90 -11.79 -1.72
CA PHE A 43 50.79 -10.66 -1.45
C PHE A 43 50.94 -10.45 0.07
N CYS A 44 52.18 -10.28 0.54
CA CYS A 44 52.55 -9.93 1.91
C CYS A 44 52.97 -8.46 2.05
N TRP A 45 52.78 -7.90 3.24
CA TRP A 45 53.45 -6.74 3.89
C TRP A 45 53.91 -7.31 5.26
N THR A 46 55.08 -7.11 5.88
CA THR A 46 55.98 -5.95 6.13
C THR A 46 57.29 -6.44 6.82
N PRO A 47 58.30 -5.59 7.12
CA PRO A 47 59.72 -6.00 7.32
C PRO A 47 60.27 -6.00 8.77
N TRP A 48 61.22 -6.92 9.03
CA TRP A 48 62.56 -6.90 9.74
C TRP A 48 62.83 -6.01 11.00
N PRO A 49 63.90 -6.24 11.82
CA PRO A 49 64.68 -7.48 12.13
C PRO A 49 65.26 -7.56 13.59
N SER A 50 66.25 -8.47 13.78
CA SER A 50 67.27 -8.63 14.87
C SER A 50 66.96 -9.70 15.94
N SER A 51 67.85 -10.58 16.41
CA SER A 51 69.33 -10.76 16.35
C SER A 51 69.65 -12.15 16.98
N ILE A 52 70.48 -13.04 16.38
CA ILE A 52 71.95 -13.26 16.54
C ILE A 52 72.36 -14.45 17.46
N CYS A 53 73.43 -15.14 17.01
CA CYS A 53 74.35 -16.11 17.65
C CYS A 53 73.87 -17.56 17.83
N SER A 54 74.34 -18.58 17.09
CA SER A 54 75.70 -19.08 16.78
C SER A 54 76.35 -19.89 17.93
N SER A 55 76.53 -21.20 17.69
CA SER A 55 77.83 -21.90 17.71
C SER A 55 77.64 -23.42 17.62
N SER A 56 78.15 -24.00 16.52
CA SER A 56 78.57 -25.40 16.45
C SER A 56 80.00 -25.52 17.02
N PRO A 57 80.50 -26.74 17.30
CA PRO A 57 81.27 -27.41 16.24
C PRO A 57 81.17 -28.95 16.18
N ALA A 58 81.32 -29.44 14.95
CA ALA A 58 81.93 -30.68 14.45
C ALA A 58 82.14 -31.90 15.36
N MET A 59 81.70 -33.08 14.90
CA MET A 59 82.56 -34.07 14.24
C MET A 59 81.74 -35.28 13.75
N ASP A 60 82.02 -35.67 12.51
CA ASP A 60 81.50 -36.82 11.79
C ASP A 60 82.32 -38.08 12.13
N TYR A 61 81.69 -39.25 12.13
CA TYR A 61 82.07 -40.43 11.32
C TYR A 61 81.27 -41.67 11.78
N ARG A 62 80.47 -42.21 10.85
CA ARG A 62 80.42 -43.63 10.40
C ARG A 62 80.27 -44.74 11.46
N GLU A 63 79.52 -45.82 11.31
CA GLU A 63 78.88 -46.50 10.17
C GLU A 63 78.00 -47.63 10.77
N GLN A 64 76.94 -47.98 10.03
CA GLN A 64 76.48 -49.35 9.77
C GLN A 64 76.00 -50.30 10.91
N ARG A 65 74.72 -50.64 10.76
CA ARG A 65 74.14 -52.00 10.79
C ARG A 65 74.13 -52.78 12.12
N LEU A 66 72.96 -52.85 12.76
CA LEU A 66 72.17 -54.09 12.95
C LEU A 66 71.07 -53.84 13.99
N ALA A 67 69.80 -53.79 13.59
CA ALA A 67 68.67 -54.08 14.48
C ALA A 67 67.40 -54.42 13.67
N VAL A 68 67.54 -55.23 12.62
CA VAL A 68 66.41 -56.02 12.08
C VAL A 68 66.35 -57.25 12.97
N VAL A 69 65.38 -57.33 13.89
CA VAL A 69 64.79 -58.57 14.49
C VAL A 69 63.91 -58.26 15.73
N VAL A 70 63.90 -57.06 16.31
CA VAL A 70 63.02 -56.76 17.48
C VAL A 70 61.61 -56.26 17.09
N PHE A 71 61.32 -56.10 15.79
CA PHE A 71 60.09 -55.45 15.30
C PHE A 71 58.84 -56.35 15.20
N PHE A 72 58.85 -57.59 15.72
CA PHE A 72 57.73 -58.54 15.54
C PHE A 72 57.02 -59.03 16.81
N PHE A 73 57.30 -58.49 18.01
CA PHE A 73 56.65 -58.95 19.24
C PHE A 73 55.99 -57.89 20.15
N LEU A 74 55.84 -56.64 19.72
CA LEU A 74 55.12 -55.59 20.49
C LEU A 74 53.89 -55.01 19.77
N ALA A 75 53.34 -55.72 18.78
CA ALA A 75 52.22 -55.25 17.95
C ALA A 75 50.83 -55.81 18.37
N SER A 76 50.68 -56.40 19.56
CA SER A 76 49.40 -56.97 20.00
C SER A 76 48.81 -56.39 21.30
N TRP A 77 49.46 -55.40 21.94
CA TRP A 77 48.92 -54.71 23.11
C TRP A 77 49.18 -53.20 23.03
N LEU A 78 48.51 -52.52 22.11
CA LEU A 78 48.25 -51.06 22.13
C LEU A 78 46.94 -50.79 21.38
N LEU A 79 45.89 -51.51 21.77
CA LEU A 79 44.50 -51.14 21.53
C LEU A 79 44.02 -50.38 22.78
N ALA A 80 44.36 -49.10 22.84
CA ALA A 80 43.74 -48.15 23.76
C ALA A 80 43.91 -46.72 23.21
N ALA A 81 42.77 -46.09 22.92
CA ALA A 81 42.57 -44.65 22.71
C ALA A 81 43.40 -43.97 21.60
N VAL A 82 42.95 -44.10 20.35
CA VAL A 82 42.96 -42.93 19.44
C VAL A 82 41.57 -42.31 19.54
N VAL A 83 41.42 -41.36 20.45
CA VAL A 83 40.38 -40.35 20.33
C VAL A 83 40.75 -39.55 19.09
N VAL A 84 40.03 -39.76 17.98
CA VAL A 84 40.04 -38.79 16.90
C VAL A 84 39.30 -37.57 17.44
N GLY A 85 40.05 -36.64 18.03
CA GLY A 85 39.53 -35.33 18.41
C GLY A 85 38.97 -34.67 17.16
N HIS A 86 37.65 -34.51 17.11
CA HIS A 86 36.97 -33.83 16.03
C HIS A 86 37.21 -32.32 16.22
N ASN A 87 38.16 -31.77 15.48
CA ASN A 87 38.47 -30.34 15.56
C ASN A 87 37.35 -29.52 14.91
N ASP A 88 36.56 -28.84 15.75
CA ASP A 88 35.41 -28.04 15.37
C ASP A 88 35.80 -26.60 14.96
N HIS A 89 36.38 -26.46 13.76
CA HIS A 89 36.79 -25.17 13.19
C HIS A 89 35.90 -24.69 12.03
N GLY A 90 34.73 -25.29 11.83
CA GLY A 90 33.77 -24.88 10.80
C GLY A 90 33.04 -23.57 11.14
N VAL A 91 32.53 -22.86 10.13
CA VAL A 91 31.64 -21.71 10.36
C VAL A 91 30.29 -22.23 10.83
N HIS A 92 29.94 -22.00 12.10
CA HIS A 92 28.63 -22.36 12.61
C HIS A 92 27.52 -21.46 12.06
N LYS A 93 26.38 -22.07 11.73
CA LYS A 93 25.14 -21.40 11.36
C LYS A 93 24.01 -21.88 12.26
N ASN A 94 22.99 -21.05 12.44
CA ASN A 94 21.80 -21.42 13.20
C ASN A 94 20.87 -22.24 12.31
N TYR A 95 20.32 -23.32 12.86
CA TYR A 95 19.36 -24.19 12.20
C TYR A 95 18.20 -24.50 13.14
N LEU A 96 16.97 -24.56 12.59
CA LEU A 96 15.84 -25.24 13.22
C LEU A 96 15.89 -26.71 12.84
N ILE A 97 16.01 -27.58 13.83
CA ILE A 97 16.06 -29.04 13.70
C ILE A 97 14.69 -29.60 14.03
N ILE A 98 14.11 -30.35 13.10
CA ILE A 98 12.82 -31.03 13.26
C ILE A 98 13.07 -32.50 13.61
N VAL A 99 12.41 -32.94 14.67
CA VAL A 99 12.52 -34.29 15.23
C VAL A 99 11.26 -35.11 14.91
N ARG A 100 11.43 -36.41 14.64
CA ARG A 100 10.36 -37.32 14.22
C ARG A 100 9.37 -37.58 15.38
N SER A 101 8.07 -37.53 15.10
CA SER A 101 7.03 -38.01 16.03
C SER A 101 6.76 -39.51 15.76
N PRO A 102 6.60 -40.40 16.77
CA PRO A 102 6.30 -40.13 18.17
C PRO A 102 7.52 -40.32 19.11
N TYR A 103 8.66 -39.66 18.86
CA TYR A 103 9.67 -39.58 19.91
C TYR A 103 9.12 -38.75 21.07
N GLU A 104 8.51 -39.43 22.05
CA GLU A 104 8.30 -38.90 23.39
C GLU A 104 9.56 -39.16 24.21
N TYR A 105 10.03 -38.13 24.92
CA TYR A 105 11.19 -38.26 25.79
C TYR A 105 10.78 -38.93 27.10
N ASP A 106 11.63 -39.84 27.59
CA ASP A 106 11.39 -40.48 28.88
C ASP A 106 11.55 -39.44 30.01
N ARG A 107 10.43 -39.05 30.61
CA ARG A 107 10.39 -38.10 31.74
C ARG A 107 11.06 -38.63 33.01
N ARG A 108 11.40 -39.92 33.05
CA ARG A 108 12.21 -40.51 34.13
C ARG A 108 13.71 -40.28 33.92
N VAL A 109 14.13 -40.07 32.66
CA VAL A 109 15.54 -39.89 32.26
C VAL A 109 15.87 -38.40 32.09
N TYR A 110 14.98 -37.63 31.47
CA TYR A 110 15.18 -36.21 31.20
C TYR A 110 14.19 -35.36 31.99
N LYS A 111 14.70 -34.31 32.63
CA LYS A 111 13.93 -33.43 33.53
C LYS A 111 12.90 -32.59 32.77
N ASP A 112 13.22 -32.20 31.54
CA ASP A 112 12.33 -31.46 30.63
C ASP A 112 12.72 -31.67 29.15
N VAL A 113 11.85 -31.20 28.24
CA VAL A 113 12.06 -31.23 26.78
C VAL A 113 13.38 -30.59 26.35
N SER A 114 13.87 -29.59 27.08
CA SER A 114 15.15 -28.93 26.78
C SER A 114 16.34 -29.83 27.09
N SER A 115 16.33 -30.52 28.22
CA SER A 115 17.38 -31.49 28.58
C SER A 115 17.45 -32.67 27.61
N TRP A 116 16.32 -33.09 27.06
CA TRP A 116 16.27 -34.10 26.00
C TRP A 116 16.80 -33.57 24.65
N HIS A 117 16.39 -32.38 24.21
CA HIS A 117 16.94 -31.80 22.99
C HIS A 117 18.44 -31.53 23.09
N ALA A 118 18.94 -31.16 24.28
CA ALA A 118 20.36 -31.01 24.53
C ALA A 118 21.11 -32.34 24.39
N SER A 119 20.54 -33.47 24.84
CA SER A 119 21.17 -34.78 24.64
C SER A 119 21.19 -35.21 23.17
N LEU A 120 20.16 -34.86 22.40
CA LEU A 120 20.16 -35.09 20.94
C LEU A 120 21.26 -34.26 20.25
N LEU A 121 21.43 -33.01 20.65
CA LEU A 121 22.52 -32.15 20.14
C LEU A 121 23.91 -32.70 20.51
N ALA A 122 24.10 -33.12 21.77
CA ALA A 122 25.36 -33.70 22.25
C ALA A 122 25.70 -35.04 21.57
N SER A 123 24.71 -35.78 21.05
CA SER A 123 24.96 -37.03 20.31
C SER A 123 25.73 -36.86 19.01
N VAL A 124 25.82 -35.63 18.48
CA VAL A 124 26.44 -35.32 17.18
C VAL A 124 27.47 -34.19 17.24
N CYS A 125 27.63 -33.56 18.40
CA CYS A 125 28.51 -32.43 18.63
C CYS A 125 29.38 -32.70 19.86
N ASP A 126 30.65 -33.05 19.64
CA ASP A 126 31.58 -33.47 20.71
C ASP A 126 31.88 -32.34 21.70
N GLN A 127 31.95 -31.08 21.22
CA GLN A 127 32.06 -29.90 22.11
C GLN A 127 30.79 -29.65 22.91
N ALA A 128 29.61 -29.83 22.32
CA ALA A 128 28.36 -29.71 23.08
C ALA A 128 28.26 -30.82 24.14
N LYS A 129 28.85 -32.00 23.90
CA LYS A 129 28.92 -33.08 24.89
C LYS A 129 29.83 -32.73 26.06
N GLU A 130 31.06 -32.25 25.80
CA GLU A 130 31.97 -31.78 26.86
C GLU A 130 31.39 -30.60 27.66
N GLU A 131 30.72 -29.66 27.00
CA GLU A 131 30.08 -28.50 27.64
C GLU A 131 28.85 -28.89 28.48
N LEU A 132 28.02 -29.82 28.00
CA LEU A 132 26.85 -30.33 28.73
C LEU A 132 27.26 -31.17 29.96
N GLU A 133 28.37 -31.90 29.87
CA GLU A 133 28.95 -32.66 30.98
C GLU A 133 29.58 -31.73 32.04
N ALA A 134 30.07 -30.54 31.65
CA ALA A 134 30.64 -29.55 32.55
C ALA A 134 29.61 -28.65 33.25
N ASP A 135 28.56 -28.20 32.55
CA ASP A 135 27.43 -27.43 33.12
C ASP A 135 26.11 -27.72 32.37
N PRO A 136 25.18 -28.50 32.96
CA PRO A 136 23.90 -28.84 32.36
C PRO A 136 22.98 -27.63 32.06
N ALA A 137 23.26 -26.46 32.66
CA ALA A 137 22.47 -25.24 32.46
C ALA A 137 22.94 -24.39 31.27
N ASN A 138 24.10 -24.71 30.66
CA ASN A 138 24.71 -23.93 29.59
C ASN A 138 25.08 -24.82 28.40
N ALA A 139 24.10 -25.16 27.57
CA ALA A 139 24.36 -25.62 26.20
C ALA A 139 24.39 -24.40 25.26
N PRO A 140 25.51 -23.68 25.08
CA PRO A 140 25.56 -22.42 24.32
C PRO A 140 25.16 -22.58 22.84
N ARG A 141 25.13 -23.82 22.35
CA ARG A 141 24.74 -24.19 20.99
C ARG A 141 23.27 -24.57 20.85
N LEU A 142 22.56 -24.88 21.93
CA LEU A 142 21.12 -25.07 21.91
C LEU A 142 20.45 -23.70 22.09
N ILE A 143 19.87 -23.17 21.02
CA ILE A 143 19.31 -21.82 20.98
C ILE A 143 17.92 -21.82 21.63
N TYR A 144 17.02 -22.67 21.16
CA TYR A 144 15.69 -22.85 21.76
C TYR A 144 15.23 -24.29 21.68
N SER A 145 14.49 -24.71 22.70
CA SER A 145 13.80 -25.99 22.75
C SER A 145 12.29 -25.76 22.65
N TYR A 146 11.64 -26.28 21.60
CA TYR A 146 10.22 -26.03 21.34
C TYR A 146 9.36 -27.15 21.92
N ARG A 147 8.33 -26.76 22.68
CA ARG A 147 7.42 -27.71 23.37
C ARG A 147 6.06 -27.87 22.69
N ASN A 148 5.54 -26.81 22.08
CA ASN A 148 4.14 -26.74 21.64
C ASN A 148 3.98 -26.43 20.14
N VAL A 149 4.92 -25.70 19.55
CA VAL A 149 4.78 -25.10 18.21
C VAL A 149 5.41 -25.93 17.10
N VAL A 150 6.39 -26.75 17.45
CA VAL A 150 7.08 -27.67 16.54
C VAL A 150 7.79 -28.74 17.39
N ASN A 151 7.83 -30.00 16.94
CA ASN A 151 8.60 -31.05 17.60
C ASN A 151 10.07 -30.93 17.18
N GLY A 152 10.87 -30.21 17.96
CA GLY A 152 12.27 -29.97 17.64
C GLY A 152 12.90 -28.81 18.41
N PHE A 153 14.09 -28.42 17.98
CA PHE A 153 14.91 -27.40 18.64
C PHE A 153 15.70 -26.58 17.63
N SER A 154 16.11 -25.37 17.99
CA SER A 154 17.08 -24.60 17.22
C SER A 154 18.47 -24.74 17.82
N ALA A 155 19.47 -24.97 16.97
CA ALA A 155 20.85 -25.13 17.38
C ALA A 155 21.83 -24.45 16.42
N ARG A 156 23.00 -24.11 16.93
CA ARG A 156 24.12 -23.57 16.17
C ARG A 156 25.06 -24.72 15.79
N LEU A 157 25.15 -25.03 14.50
CA LEU A 157 25.86 -26.19 13.95
C LEU A 157 26.79 -25.81 12.80
N THR A 158 27.88 -26.53 12.63
CA THR A 158 28.65 -26.54 11.37
C THR A 158 27.96 -27.41 10.32
N THR A 159 28.37 -27.25 9.05
CA THR A 159 27.88 -28.10 7.95
C THR A 159 28.18 -29.59 8.18
N GLU A 160 29.30 -29.90 8.83
CA GLU A 160 29.70 -31.28 9.14
C GLU A 160 28.85 -31.89 10.24
N GLU A 161 28.64 -31.15 11.34
CA GLU A 161 27.74 -31.56 12.43
C GLU A 161 26.31 -31.75 11.93
N LEU A 162 25.83 -30.87 11.06
CA LEU A 162 24.53 -31.03 10.43
C LEU A 162 24.48 -32.28 9.53
N GLY A 163 25.57 -32.59 8.82
CA GLY A 163 25.70 -33.81 8.02
C GLY A 163 25.65 -35.09 8.86
N LYS A 164 26.24 -35.08 10.06
CA LYS A 164 26.12 -36.17 11.04
C LYS A 164 24.71 -36.26 11.61
N MET A 165 24.13 -35.12 11.99
CA MET A 165 22.77 -35.04 12.52
C MET A 165 21.74 -35.57 11.52
N ALA A 166 21.94 -35.32 10.23
CA ALA A 166 21.06 -35.80 9.18
C ALA A 166 21.01 -37.33 9.03
N GLN A 167 21.97 -38.05 9.61
CA GLN A 167 22.01 -39.52 9.60
C GLN A 167 21.32 -40.14 10.81
N ALA A 168 20.91 -39.34 11.79
CA ALA A 168 20.25 -39.86 12.99
C ALA A 168 18.79 -40.24 12.73
N ASP A 169 18.34 -41.37 13.28
CA ASP A 169 16.97 -41.88 13.06
C ASP A 169 15.87 -40.93 13.56
N TRP A 170 16.20 -40.10 14.54
CA TRP A 170 15.31 -39.09 15.11
C TRP A 170 15.22 -37.81 14.25
N PHE A 171 16.18 -37.57 13.35
CA PHE A 171 16.22 -36.37 12.52
C PHE A 171 15.24 -36.46 11.35
N VAL A 172 14.51 -35.37 11.10
CA VAL A 172 13.62 -35.23 9.94
C VAL A 172 14.22 -34.27 8.92
N LYS A 173 14.55 -33.06 9.37
CA LYS A 173 15.17 -32.02 8.54
C LYS A 173 15.78 -30.92 9.40
N ALA A 174 16.72 -30.21 8.81
CA ALA A 174 17.21 -28.94 9.34
C ALA A 174 16.85 -27.81 8.38
N VAL A 175 16.38 -26.70 8.95
CA VAL A 175 16.03 -25.49 8.22
C VAL A 175 17.01 -24.40 8.65
N PRO A 176 17.79 -23.81 7.72
CA PRO A 176 18.72 -22.73 8.08
C PRO A 176 17.97 -21.48 8.55
N GLU A 177 18.54 -20.80 9.54
CA GLU A 177 18.02 -19.52 10.05
C GLU A 177 17.95 -18.47 8.94
N LYS A 178 16.83 -17.72 8.92
CA LYS A 178 16.59 -16.68 7.93
C LYS A 178 16.14 -15.41 8.64
N THR A 179 16.85 -14.30 8.43
CA THR A 179 16.41 -12.99 8.89
C THR A 179 15.23 -12.52 8.04
N TYR A 180 14.06 -12.35 8.65
CA TYR A 180 12.87 -11.80 7.99
C TYR A 180 12.83 -10.28 8.16
N GLN A 181 12.49 -9.56 7.08
CA GLN A 181 12.23 -8.12 7.13
C GLN A 181 10.72 -7.86 7.19
N LEU A 182 10.29 -6.92 8.02
CA LEU A 182 8.95 -6.33 7.97
C LEU A 182 8.87 -5.43 6.75
N MET A 183 7.97 -5.72 5.81
CA MET A 183 7.61 -4.77 4.75
C MET A 183 6.44 -5.28 3.94
N THR A 184 5.25 -4.69 4.16
CA THR A 184 4.29 -4.41 3.07
C THR A 184 5.04 -3.94 1.83
N THR A 185 4.58 -4.15 0.58
CA THR A 185 5.51 -4.08 -0.54
C THR A 185 6.21 -2.74 -0.62
N HIS A 186 5.54 -1.68 -0.14
CA HIS A 186 6.23 -0.45 0.27
C HIS A 186 5.48 0.50 1.23
N THR A 187 4.16 0.66 1.10
CA THR A 187 3.44 1.87 1.59
C THR A 187 3.45 2.07 3.11
N PRO A 188 3.17 1.08 3.97
CA PRO A 188 3.36 1.21 5.43
C PRO A 188 4.75 1.64 5.85
N ARG A 189 5.80 1.17 5.16
CA ARG A 189 7.18 1.63 5.43
C ARG A 189 7.38 3.07 4.95
N MET A 190 6.91 3.42 3.76
CA MET A 190 6.96 4.80 3.23
C MET A 190 6.30 5.79 4.20
N LEU A 191 5.16 5.41 4.78
CA LEU A 191 4.39 6.21 5.74
C LEU A 191 4.92 6.12 7.19
N GLY A 192 6.00 5.37 7.43
CA GLY A 192 6.64 5.26 8.74
C GLY A 192 5.89 4.43 9.78
N LEU A 193 4.94 3.58 9.37
CA LEU A 193 4.13 2.78 10.31
C LEU A 193 4.97 1.78 11.10
N THR A 194 5.98 1.18 10.46
CA THR A 194 6.92 0.23 11.08
C THR A 194 7.87 0.89 12.07
N GLY A 195 8.18 2.18 11.89
CA GLY A 195 9.23 2.88 12.63
C GLY A 195 10.66 2.42 12.30
N PRO A 196 11.69 3.02 12.93
CA PRO A 196 13.06 2.53 12.90
C PRO A 196 13.18 1.22 13.70
N THR A 197 13.81 0.20 13.11
CA THR A 197 14.02 -1.12 13.73
C THR A 197 14.81 -1.05 15.05
N ILE A 198 15.64 -0.04 15.23
CA ILE A 198 16.55 0.13 16.38
C ILE A 198 15.79 0.45 17.69
N PHE A 199 14.62 1.08 17.61
CA PHE A 199 13.92 1.59 18.80
C PHE A 199 12.60 0.88 19.11
N HIS A 200 12.21 -0.14 18.33
CA HIS A 200 10.85 -0.73 18.37
C HIS A 200 9.75 0.36 18.39
N ALA A 201 9.98 1.49 17.73
CA ALA A 201 9.18 2.70 17.88
C ALA A 201 8.48 3.01 16.55
N GLY A 202 7.27 2.50 16.37
CA GLY A 202 6.44 2.71 15.18
C GLY A 202 4.97 2.90 15.52
N VAL A 203 4.19 3.42 14.59
CA VAL A 203 2.73 3.54 14.76
C VAL A 203 2.12 2.17 15.04
N TRP A 204 2.55 1.12 14.34
CA TRP A 204 2.10 -0.25 14.56
C TRP A 204 2.32 -0.75 15.98
N ASN A 205 3.49 -0.51 16.57
CA ASN A 205 3.74 -0.93 17.95
C ASN A 205 2.85 -0.18 18.95
N ARG A 206 2.70 1.13 18.78
CA ARG A 206 1.87 1.97 19.69
C ARG A 206 0.37 1.70 19.61
N SER A 207 -0.10 1.15 18.50
CA SER A 207 -1.52 0.86 18.25
C SER A 207 -1.81 -0.63 18.18
N ASN A 208 -0.83 -1.48 18.50
CA ASN A 208 -0.93 -2.94 18.33
C ASN A 208 -1.53 -3.33 16.96
N MET A 209 -1.07 -2.66 15.90
CA MET A 209 -1.52 -2.84 14.51
C MET A 209 -3.04 -2.73 14.28
N GLY A 210 -3.79 -2.12 15.21
CA GLY A 210 -5.25 -1.98 15.13
C GLY A 210 -6.04 -3.12 15.77
N GLU A 211 -5.42 -3.96 16.60
CA GLU A 211 -6.09 -5.10 17.25
C GLU A 211 -7.43 -4.73 17.91
N GLY A 212 -8.49 -5.45 17.56
CA GLY A 212 -9.85 -5.27 18.09
C GLY A 212 -10.63 -4.09 17.50
N ILE A 213 -10.05 -3.34 16.55
CA ILE A 213 -10.79 -2.39 15.73
C ILE A 213 -11.47 -3.12 14.58
N ILE A 214 -12.69 -2.74 14.24
CA ILE A 214 -13.47 -3.30 13.13
C ILE A 214 -13.62 -2.24 12.04
N ILE A 215 -13.06 -2.52 10.86
CA ILE A 215 -13.19 -1.67 9.67
C ILE A 215 -14.31 -2.23 8.80
N GLY A 216 -15.39 -1.46 8.65
CA GLY A 216 -16.43 -1.70 7.65
C GLY A 216 -15.97 -1.21 6.27
N VAL A 217 -16.04 -2.05 5.24
CA VAL A 217 -15.68 -1.69 3.87
C VAL A 217 -16.92 -1.83 2.99
N LEU A 218 -17.35 -0.73 2.36
CA LEU A 218 -18.44 -0.71 1.40
C LEU A 218 -17.86 -0.66 -0.01
N ASP A 219 -18.07 -1.71 -0.80
CA ASP A 219 -17.42 -1.89 -2.11
C ASP A 219 -18.13 -2.92 -3.02
N GLY A 220 -17.47 -3.38 -4.09
CA GLY A 220 -18.03 -4.24 -5.15
C GLY A 220 -17.84 -5.75 -4.97
N GLY A 221 -17.61 -6.22 -3.75
CA GLY A 221 -17.40 -7.64 -3.41
C GLY A 221 -16.00 -7.94 -2.85
N ILE A 222 -15.84 -9.10 -2.21
CA ILE A 222 -14.57 -9.54 -1.61
C ILE A 222 -14.25 -10.98 -2.00
N THR A 223 -12.96 -11.30 -2.11
CA THR A 223 -12.48 -12.68 -2.37
C THR A 223 -12.15 -13.38 -1.04
N PRO A 224 -13.07 -14.16 -0.44
CA PRO A 224 -12.77 -14.89 0.78
C PRO A 224 -11.67 -15.93 0.56
N GLY A 225 -10.91 -16.27 1.61
CA GLY A 225 -9.80 -17.23 1.52
C GLY A 225 -8.53 -16.69 0.84
N HIS A 226 -8.53 -15.45 0.35
CA HIS A 226 -7.32 -14.78 -0.11
C HIS A 226 -6.30 -14.67 1.06
N PRO A 227 -4.98 -14.88 0.86
CA PRO A 227 -3.99 -14.83 1.94
C PRO A 227 -3.97 -13.53 2.76
N SER A 228 -4.30 -12.40 2.14
CA SER A 228 -4.46 -11.10 2.83
C SER A 228 -5.63 -11.06 3.82
N PHE A 229 -6.51 -12.06 3.83
CA PHE A 229 -7.63 -12.20 4.76
C PHE A 229 -7.47 -13.45 5.64
N ASP A 230 -6.25 -13.96 5.79
CA ASP A 230 -5.96 -15.03 6.74
C ASP A 230 -6.16 -14.53 8.18
N GLY A 231 -6.98 -15.27 8.94
CA GLY A 231 -7.27 -15.03 10.35
C GLY A 231 -6.28 -15.67 11.32
N THR A 232 -5.25 -16.35 10.83
CA THR A 232 -4.25 -17.00 11.66
C THR A 232 -3.54 -16.00 12.57
N GLY A 233 -3.58 -16.25 13.88
CA GLY A 233 -2.97 -15.37 14.89
C GLY A 233 -3.81 -14.14 15.25
N MET A 234 -4.96 -13.92 14.62
CA MET A 234 -5.91 -12.88 15.02
C MET A 234 -6.74 -13.35 16.23
N PRO A 235 -7.01 -12.46 17.21
CA PRO A 235 -7.95 -12.76 18.28
C PRO A 235 -9.37 -12.99 17.73
N PRO A 236 -10.28 -13.60 18.49
CA PRO A 236 -11.69 -13.69 18.09
C PRO A 236 -12.29 -12.28 17.90
N PRO A 237 -13.36 -12.14 17.09
CA PRO A 237 -14.06 -10.88 16.93
C PRO A 237 -14.42 -10.24 18.29
N PRO A 238 -14.32 -8.91 18.44
CA PRO A 238 -14.67 -8.23 19.68
C PRO A 238 -16.12 -8.51 20.08
N ALA A 239 -16.42 -8.59 21.38
CA ALA A 239 -17.77 -8.92 21.89
C ALA A 239 -18.88 -7.94 21.44
N LYS A 240 -18.51 -6.71 21.01
CA LYS A 240 -19.46 -5.73 20.45
C LYS A 240 -19.91 -6.08 19.02
N TRP A 241 -19.21 -6.97 18.33
CA TRP A 241 -19.51 -7.38 16.97
C TRP A 241 -20.80 -8.20 16.94
N LYS A 242 -21.75 -7.76 16.11
CA LYS A 242 -23.06 -8.41 15.94
C LYS A 242 -23.35 -8.84 14.50
N GLY A 243 -22.45 -8.51 13.58
CA GLY A 243 -22.64 -8.85 12.18
C GLY A 243 -22.50 -10.33 11.89
N ARG A 244 -22.85 -10.67 10.65
CA ARG A 244 -22.93 -12.05 10.17
C ARG A 244 -22.11 -12.26 8.90
N CYS A 245 -22.02 -13.53 8.50
CA CYS A 245 -21.34 -13.95 7.29
C CYS A 245 -22.38 -14.55 6.34
N ASP A 246 -22.68 -13.85 5.25
CA ASP A 246 -23.65 -14.28 4.24
C ASP A 246 -23.03 -15.26 3.20
N PHE A 247 -21.75 -15.62 3.37
CA PHE A 247 -21.15 -16.75 2.66
C PHE A 247 -21.59 -18.11 3.24
N ASN A 248 -21.19 -19.22 2.61
CA ASN A 248 -21.21 -20.50 3.31
C ASN A 248 -20.36 -20.40 4.60
N SER A 249 -20.76 -21.10 5.66
CA SER A 249 -20.33 -20.87 7.06
C SER A 249 -18.82 -20.99 7.35
N SER A 250 -17.99 -21.28 6.34
CA SER A 250 -16.54 -21.42 6.42
C SER A 250 -15.72 -20.25 5.84
N ALA A 251 -16.34 -19.28 5.17
CA ALA A 251 -15.60 -18.23 4.46
C ALA A 251 -15.13 -17.07 5.35
N CYS A 252 -15.90 -16.72 6.39
CA CYS A 252 -15.48 -15.76 7.40
C CYS A 252 -14.61 -16.42 8.47
N ASN A 253 -13.71 -15.64 9.05
CA ASN A 253 -12.73 -16.08 10.05
C ASN A 253 -12.41 -14.90 11.00
N ASN A 254 -11.37 -15.03 11.82
CA ASN A 254 -10.97 -13.95 12.74
C ASN A 254 -10.43 -12.68 12.05
N LYS A 255 -10.20 -12.70 10.73
CA LYS A 255 -9.79 -11.54 9.95
C LYS A 255 -10.94 -10.89 9.21
N LEU A 256 -11.61 -11.63 8.34
CA LEU A 256 -12.88 -11.25 7.71
C LEU A 256 -14.00 -11.78 8.59
N ILE A 257 -14.49 -10.96 9.51
CA ILE A 257 -15.41 -11.38 10.58
C ILE A 257 -16.88 -11.33 10.16
N GLY A 258 -17.18 -10.62 9.08
CA GLY A 258 -18.48 -10.60 8.44
C GLY A 258 -18.40 -10.12 7.00
N ALA A 259 -19.36 -10.56 6.21
CA ALA A 259 -19.49 -10.19 4.81
C ALA A 259 -20.97 -10.28 4.44
N ARG A 260 -21.53 -9.20 3.91
CA ARG A 260 -22.94 -9.07 3.57
C ARG A 260 -23.08 -8.47 2.17
N SER A 261 -24.17 -8.81 1.47
CA SER A 261 -24.48 -8.24 0.16
C SER A 261 -25.83 -7.54 0.20
N PHE A 262 -25.87 -6.33 -0.38
CA PHE A 262 -27.04 -5.47 -0.46
C PHE A 262 -27.37 -5.32 -1.94
N PHE A 263 -28.44 -6.00 -2.34
CA PHE A 263 -28.81 -6.15 -3.75
C PHE A 263 -30.31 -5.94 -3.95
N GLU A 264 -31.05 -5.44 -2.96
CA GLU A 264 -32.52 -5.41 -3.05
C GLU A 264 -33.00 -4.42 -4.12
N SER A 265 -32.39 -3.24 -4.20
CA SER A 265 -32.69 -2.27 -5.27
C SER A 265 -32.17 -2.74 -6.62
N ALA A 266 -30.93 -3.25 -6.65
CA ALA A 266 -30.35 -3.80 -7.88
C ALA A 266 -31.12 -5.02 -8.42
N ARG A 267 -31.77 -5.82 -7.57
CA ARG A 267 -32.64 -6.96 -7.93
C ARG A 267 -33.90 -6.55 -8.68
N TRP A 268 -34.47 -5.40 -8.33
CA TRP A 268 -35.63 -4.87 -9.06
C TRP A 268 -35.25 -4.42 -10.47
N ASN A 269 -34.07 -3.82 -10.61
CA ASN A 269 -33.54 -3.34 -11.88
C ASN A 269 -33.00 -4.48 -12.78
N TRP A 270 -32.66 -5.65 -12.21
CA TRP A 270 -32.04 -6.77 -12.92
C TRP A 270 -32.81 -8.09 -12.81
N LYS A 271 -33.20 -8.65 -13.95
CA LYS A 271 -33.76 -10.02 -14.03
C LYS A 271 -32.64 -11.07 -14.13
N GLY A 272 -32.72 -12.13 -13.33
CA GLY A 272 -31.93 -13.36 -13.51
C GLY A 272 -30.67 -13.50 -12.67
N GLY A 273 -30.59 -12.85 -11.51
CA GLY A 273 -29.53 -13.08 -10.52
C GLY A 273 -29.74 -14.30 -9.65
N ASP A 274 -28.63 -14.87 -9.15
CA ASP A 274 -28.66 -15.89 -8.11
C ASP A 274 -29.21 -15.31 -6.80
N ASP A 275 -30.01 -16.08 -6.07
CA ASP A 275 -30.59 -15.72 -4.77
C ASP A 275 -30.20 -16.79 -3.73
N PRO A 276 -29.49 -16.43 -2.64
CA PRO A 276 -29.00 -15.09 -2.29
C PRO A 276 -27.79 -14.66 -3.12
N VAL A 277 -27.66 -13.35 -3.37
CA VAL A 277 -26.43 -12.78 -3.94
C VAL A 277 -25.33 -12.83 -2.89
N LEU A 278 -24.29 -13.60 -3.18
CA LEU A 278 -23.15 -13.74 -2.28
C LEU A 278 -22.20 -12.52 -2.42
N PRO A 279 -21.51 -12.10 -1.33
CA PRO A 279 -20.60 -10.96 -1.33
C PRO A 279 -19.26 -11.21 -2.05
N ILE A 280 -19.29 -11.84 -3.23
CA ILE A 280 -18.11 -12.24 -4.01
C ILE A 280 -17.64 -11.08 -4.88
N ASP A 281 -16.32 -10.87 -4.96
CA ASP A 281 -15.72 -9.85 -5.81
C ASP A 281 -15.84 -10.19 -7.30
N GLU A 282 -16.60 -9.36 -8.02
CA GLU A 282 -16.74 -9.43 -9.48
C GLU A 282 -15.75 -8.49 -10.21
N SER A 283 -15.14 -7.52 -9.51
CA SER A 283 -14.48 -6.34 -10.10
C SER A 283 -13.00 -6.14 -9.74
N GLU A 284 -12.47 -6.93 -8.79
CA GLU A 284 -11.16 -6.77 -8.13
C GLU A 284 -11.08 -5.64 -7.09
N HIS A 285 -11.97 -4.65 -7.18
CA HIS A 285 -11.87 -3.40 -6.43
C HIS A 285 -12.02 -3.59 -4.91
N GLY A 286 -13.05 -4.32 -4.46
CA GLY A 286 -13.32 -4.49 -3.03
C GLY A 286 -12.31 -5.36 -2.30
N THR A 287 -11.73 -6.36 -2.97
CA THR A 287 -10.59 -7.12 -2.45
C THR A 287 -9.35 -6.24 -2.30
N HIS A 288 -9.11 -5.35 -3.28
CA HIS A 288 -7.98 -4.42 -3.28
C HIS A 288 -8.08 -3.38 -2.16
N THR A 289 -9.24 -2.73 -2.01
CA THR A 289 -9.47 -1.71 -0.99
C THR A 289 -9.43 -2.32 0.42
N SER A 290 -10.08 -3.46 0.64
CA SER A 290 -10.08 -4.17 1.93
C SER A 290 -8.68 -4.58 2.38
N SER A 291 -7.88 -5.14 1.46
CA SER A 291 -6.51 -5.55 1.76
C SER A 291 -5.56 -4.36 1.93
N THR A 292 -5.84 -3.21 1.31
CA THR A 292 -5.10 -1.97 1.55
C THR A 292 -5.39 -1.39 2.95
N ALA A 293 -6.65 -1.46 3.41
CA ALA A 293 -7.03 -0.96 4.74
C ALA A 293 -6.43 -1.84 5.85
N ALA A 294 -6.66 -3.15 5.78
CA ALA A 294 -6.34 -4.06 6.86
C ALA A 294 -5.79 -5.41 6.40
N GLY A 295 -5.25 -5.61 5.20
CA GLY A 295 -4.70 -6.91 4.80
C GLY A 295 -3.68 -7.50 5.79
N ALA A 296 -3.73 -8.81 6.01
CA ALA A 296 -2.73 -9.57 6.74
C ALA A 296 -1.38 -9.54 6.01
N PHE A 297 -0.32 -10.00 6.68
CA PHE A 297 1.02 -10.07 6.11
C PHE A 297 1.13 -11.21 5.10
N VAL A 298 1.44 -10.89 3.83
CA VAL A 298 1.60 -11.89 2.76
C VAL A 298 2.98 -11.79 2.11
N PRO A 299 3.99 -12.57 2.56
CA PRO A 299 5.34 -12.54 2.02
C PRO A 299 5.42 -12.96 0.55
N GLY A 300 6.21 -12.27 -0.25
CA GLY A 300 6.39 -12.56 -1.68
C GLY A 300 5.33 -11.96 -2.60
N ALA A 301 4.37 -11.19 -2.06
CA ALA A 301 3.41 -10.43 -2.85
C ALA A 301 4.12 -9.48 -3.83
N ASN A 302 3.64 -9.45 -5.07
CA ASN A 302 4.23 -8.69 -6.18
C ASN A 302 3.17 -8.53 -7.28
N ALA A 303 3.30 -7.48 -8.09
CA ALA A 303 2.51 -7.32 -9.31
C ALA A 303 3.40 -7.68 -10.50
N MET A 304 3.17 -8.83 -11.13
CA MET A 304 3.91 -9.28 -12.33
C MET A 304 5.43 -9.34 -12.15
N GLY A 305 5.90 -9.73 -10.95
CA GLY A 305 7.31 -9.78 -10.57
C GLY A 305 7.88 -8.44 -10.07
N SER A 306 7.13 -7.35 -10.23
CA SER A 306 7.51 -6.02 -9.76
C SER A 306 6.95 -5.73 -8.36
N GLY A 307 7.66 -4.90 -7.60
CA GLY A 307 7.28 -4.52 -6.24
C GLY A 307 7.27 -5.68 -5.26
N MET A 308 8.09 -6.71 -5.50
CA MET A 308 8.16 -7.88 -4.63
C MET A 308 8.50 -7.50 -3.18
N GLY A 309 7.66 -7.94 -2.25
CA GLY A 309 7.81 -7.71 -0.81
C GLY A 309 6.80 -8.54 -0.02
N THR A 310 6.57 -8.24 1.26
CA THR A 310 5.38 -8.73 1.97
C THR A 310 4.23 -7.79 1.60
N ALA A 311 2.97 -8.18 1.44
CA ALA A 311 1.86 -7.23 1.41
C ALA A 311 1.25 -7.11 2.82
N ALA A 312 0.71 -5.97 3.20
CA ALA A 312 -0.20 -5.85 4.34
C ALA A 312 -0.99 -4.52 4.23
N GLY A 313 -2.10 -4.43 4.95
CA GLY A 313 -2.84 -3.19 5.09
C GLY A 313 -2.15 -2.20 6.02
N MET A 314 -2.73 -1.00 6.16
CA MET A 314 -2.23 -0.06 7.15
C MET A 314 -2.49 -0.56 8.57
N ALA A 315 -3.59 -1.28 8.83
CA ALA A 315 -3.91 -1.88 10.12
C ALA A 315 -4.05 -3.42 10.04
N PRO A 316 -2.94 -4.18 9.95
CA PRO A 316 -2.98 -5.63 9.79
C PRO A 316 -3.66 -6.38 10.95
N GLY A 317 -3.73 -5.80 12.15
CA GLY A 317 -4.39 -6.38 13.32
C GLY A 317 -5.88 -6.03 13.44
N ALA A 318 -6.42 -5.15 12.59
CA ALA A 318 -7.85 -4.83 12.61
C ALA A 318 -8.69 -5.93 11.95
N HIS A 319 -9.93 -6.11 12.39
CA HIS A 319 -10.90 -6.98 11.72
C HIS A 319 -11.54 -6.25 10.53
N LEU A 320 -11.99 -7.02 9.55
CA LEU A 320 -12.72 -6.54 8.38
C LEU A 320 -14.16 -7.03 8.43
N ALA A 321 -15.09 -6.12 8.19
CA ALA A 321 -16.48 -6.40 7.90
C ALA A 321 -16.80 -5.85 6.50
N PHE A 322 -17.23 -6.71 5.59
CA PHE A 322 -17.44 -6.33 4.20
C PHE A 322 -18.93 -6.16 3.88
N TYR A 323 -19.28 -5.10 3.15
CA TYR A 323 -20.64 -4.80 2.74
C TYR A 323 -20.65 -4.53 1.23
N GLN A 324 -21.10 -5.50 0.44
CA GLN A 324 -21.18 -5.33 -1.02
C GLN A 324 -22.39 -4.45 -1.36
N VAL A 325 -22.12 -3.36 -2.07
CA VAL A 325 -23.14 -2.38 -2.51
C VAL A 325 -22.98 -2.00 -3.99
N CYS A 326 -21.93 -2.51 -4.65
CA CYS A 326 -21.63 -2.25 -6.06
C CYS A 326 -21.56 -3.57 -6.84
N PHE A 327 -21.99 -3.51 -8.10
CA PHE A 327 -22.04 -4.67 -8.99
C PHE A 327 -21.52 -4.32 -10.39
N VAL A 328 -20.76 -5.24 -10.99
CA VAL A 328 -20.09 -4.98 -12.28
C VAL A 328 -21.12 -4.69 -13.37
N GLY A 329 -20.89 -3.62 -14.11
CA GLY A 329 -21.77 -3.17 -15.20
C GLY A 329 -23.10 -2.55 -14.74
N LYS A 330 -23.33 -2.41 -13.42
CA LYS A 330 -24.57 -1.90 -12.84
C LYS A 330 -24.35 -0.67 -11.95
N GLY A 331 -23.17 -0.53 -11.35
CA GLY A 331 -22.85 0.58 -10.44
C GLY A 331 -23.23 0.27 -9.00
N CYS A 332 -23.44 1.31 -8.20
CA CYS A 332 -23.79 1.21 -6.79
C CYS A 332 -25.09 1.98 -6.53
N ASP A 333 -26.13 1.28 -6.07
CA ASP A 333 -27.45 1.90 -5.88
C ASP A 333 -27.53 2.61 -4.52
N ARG A 334 -28.16 3.79 -4.52
CA ARG A 334 -28.30 4.65 -3.34
C ARG A 334 -28.87 3.91 -2.13
N ASP A 335 -29.93 3.14 -2.35
CA ASP A 335 -30.68 2.51 -1.26
C ASP A 335 -29.88 1.35 -0.65
N ASP A 336 -29.15 0.59 -1.48
CA ASP A 336 -28.25 -0.48 -1.03
C ASP A 336 -27.07 0.09 -0.21
N ILE A 337 -26.53 1.26 -0.60
CA ILE A 337 -25.51 1.98 0.18
C ILE A 337 -26.04 2.37 1.57
N LEU A 338 -27.24 2.95 1.66
CA LEU A 338 -27.82 3.35 2.95
C LEU A 338 -28.09 2.15 3.84
N ALA A 339 -28.68 1.08 3.29
CA ALA A 339 -28.93 -0.16 4.03
C ALA A 339 -27.62 -0.76 4.59
N ALA A 340 -26.56 -0.77 3.79
CA ALA A 340 -25.25 -1.23 4.23
C ALA A 340 -24.65 -0.38 5.36
N ILE A 341 -24.78 0.95 5.29
CA ILE A 341 -24.30 1.82 6.38
C ILE A 341 -25.10 1.58 7.65
N ASP A 342 -26.43 1.45 7.55
CA ASP A 342 -27.31 1.20 8.69
C ASP A 342 -26.92 -0.09 9.41
N ASP A 343 -26.83 -1.19 8.65
CA ASP A 343 -26.41 -2.49 9.15
C ASP A 343 -24.98 -2.46 9.72
N ALA A 344 -24.04 -1.76 9.08
CA ALA A 344 -22.68 -1.65 9.60
C ALA A 344 -22.62 -0.96 10.96
N MET A 345 -23.47 0.05 11.19
CA MET A 345 -23.59 0.70 12.49
C MET A 345 -24.17 -0.24 13.56
N GLU A 346 -25.17 -1.05 13.22
CA GLU A 346 -25.76 -2.04 14.14
C GLU A 346 -24.80 -3.19 14.46
N ASP A 347 -24.05 -3.64 13.45
CA ASP A 347 -23.05 -4.69 13.54
C ASP A 347 -21.85 -4.29 14.42
N GLY A 348 -21.67 -2.99 14.66
CA GLY A 348 -20.72 -2.46 15.65
C GLY A 348 -19.33 -2.15 15.08
N VAL A 349 -19.25 -1.73 13.81
CA VAL A 349 -17.99 -1.24 13.21
C VAL A 349 -17.46 0.00 13.93
N ASP A 350 -16.14 0.21 13.93
CA ASP A 350 -15.52 1.41 14.49
C ASP A 350 -15.34 2.53 13.47
N LEU A 351 -15.20 2.14 12.20
CA LEU A 351 -15.04 3.06 11.09
C LEU A 351 -15.49 2.44 9.77
N LEU A 352 -15.85 3.30 8.83
CA LEU A 352 -16.26 2.97 7.47
C LEU A 352 -15.21 3.47 6.47
N SER A 353 -14.81 2.59 5.56
CA SER A 353 -14.00 2.88 4.38
C SER A 353 -14.89 2.78 3.15
N ILE A 354 -15.16 3.91 2.49
CA ILE A 354 -16.08 3.98 1.36
C ILE A 354 -15.32 4.53 0.15
N SER A 355 -14.94 3.64 -0.76
CA SER A 355 -14.24 4.00 -2.00
C SER A 355 -15.22 4.17 -3.16
N ILE A 356 -16.36 4.80 -2.86
CA ILE A 356 -17.51 5.02 -3.76
C ILE A 356 -17.87 6.51 -3.65
N GLY A 357 -18.40 7.06 -4.74
CA GLY A 357 -18.94 8.42 -4.76
C GLY A 357 -19.65 8.68 -6.08
N ASP A 358 -20.55 9.64 -6.08
CA ASP A 358 -21.16 10.15 -7.31
C ASP A 358 -20.13 11.01 -8.07
N ASP A 359 -20.07 10.85 -9.39
CA ASP A 359 -19.24 11.68 -10.28
C ASP A 359 -19.60 13.17 -10.18
N ASN A 360 -20.82 13.48 -9.75
CA ASN A 360 -21.28 14.82 -9.39
C ASN A 360 -21.67 14.86 -7.92
N ALA A 361 -20.98 15.69 -7.12
CA ALA A 361 -21.35 15.91 -5.73
C ALA A 361 -22.83 16.33 -5.58
N GLY A 362 -23.64 15.41 -5.07
CA GLY A 362 -25.07 15.58 -4.81
C GLY A 362 -25.34 16.47 -3.60
N ASP A 363 -26.60 16.88 -3.46
CA ASP A 363 -27.09 17.55 -2.26
C ASP A 363 -26.97 16.63 -1.02
N PHE A 364 -26.57 17.16 0.13
CA PHE A 364 -26.32 16.34 1.32
C PHE A 364 -27.57 15.63 1.85
N ALA A 365 -28.77 16.17 1.63
CA ALA A 365 -30.02 15.54 2.04
C ALA A 365 -30.49 14.44 1.08
N ALA A 366 -29.86 14.32 -0.10
CA ALA A 366 -30.15 13.30 -1.11
C ALA A 366 -29.00 12.29 -1.31
N ASP A 367 -27.79 12.62 -0.87
CA ASP A 367 -26.59 11.79 -0.97
C ASP A 367 -26.59 10.70 0.14
N PRO A 368 -26.59 9.40 -0.23
CA PRO A 368 -26.63 8.29 0.73
C PRO A 368 -25.40 8.25 1.64
N ILE A 369 -24.23 8.61 1.12
CA ILE A 369 -22.97 8.62 1.87
C ILE A 369 -22.96 9.79 2.85
N ALA A 370 -23.52 10.94 2.46
CA ALA A 370 -23.68 12.07 3.37
C ALA A 370 -24.65 11.75 4.52
N LEU A 371 -25.84 11.24 4.20
CA LEU A 371 -26.87 10.87 5.18
C LEU A 371 -26.39 9.77 6.15
N GLY A 372 -25.93 8.64 5.61
CA GLY A 372 -25.41 7.53 6.40
C GLY A 372 -24.15 7.92 7.18
N GLY A 373 -23.29 8.75 6.58
CA GLY A 373 -22.09 9.26 7.23
C GLY A 373 -22.40 10.17 8.43
N TYR A 374 -23.46 10.97 8.39
CA TYR A 374 -23.90 11.77 9.53
C TYR A 374 -24.35 10.86 10.69
N SER A 375 -25.18 9.86 10.37
CA SER A 375 -25.65 8.87 11.34
C SER A 375 -24.48 8.09 11.97
N ALA A 376 -23.47 7.73 11.18
CA ALA A 376 -22.28 7.03 11.65
C ALA A 376 -21.47 7.89 12.64
N ILE A 377 -21.20 9.15 12.31
CA ILE A 377 -20.42 10.01 13.22
C ILE A 377 -21.17 10.34 14.52
N MET A 378 -22.51 10.37 14.51
CA MET A 378 -23.33 10.48 15.72
C MET A 378 -23.07 9.33 16.70
N ARG A 379 -22.84 8.12 16.17
CA ARG A 379 -22.49 6.92 16.95
C ARG A 379 -20.99 6.79 17.22
N GLY A 380 -20.19 7.81 16.89
CA GLY A 380 -18.75 7.82 17.09
C GLY A 380 -17.97 6.98 16.07
N ILE A 381 -18.59 6.59 14.97
CA ILE A 381 -17.99 5.81 13.88
C ILE A 381 -17.31 6.78 12.91
N PHE A 382 -16.03 6.55 12.62
CA PHE A 382 -15.27 7.40 11.69
C PHE A 382 -15.58 7.03 10.24
N VAL A 383 -15.71 8.00 9.33
CA VAL A 383 -16.02 7.73 7.91
C VAL A 383 -14.97 8.36 7.00
N SER A 384 -14.31 7.52 6.21
CA SER A 384 -13.32 7.91 5.20
C SER A 384 -13.87 7.63 3.81
N THR A 385 -13.78 8.62 2.92
CA THR A 385 -14.33 8.54 1.57
C THR A 385 -13.30 8.93 0.51
N ALA A 386 -13.40 8.36 -0.68
CA ALA A 386 -12.60 8.76 -1.84
C ALA A 386 -13.06 10.13 -2.38
N ALA A 387 -12.13 10.97 -2.84
CA ALA A 387 -12.47 12.28 -3.41
C ALA A 387 -13.06 12.22 -4.84
N GLY A 388 -12.93 11.09 -5.55
CA GLY A 388 -13.29 10.97 -6.96
C GLY A 388 -12.06 10.98 -7.88
N ASN A 389 -12.25 10.53 -9.13
CA ASN A 389 -11.19 10.37 -10.13
C ASN A 389 -11.39 11.25 -11.38
N ASN A 390 -12.14 12.35 -11.25
CA ASN A 390 -12.55 13.23 -12.35
C ASN A 390 -11.71 14.51 -12.43
N GLY A 391 -10.54 14.54 -11.79
CA GLY A 391 -9.54 15.60 -11.95
C GLY A 391 -8.88 15.58 -13.34
N PRO A 392 -8.02 16.57 -13.67
CA PRO A 392 -7.44 17.57 -12.78
C PRO A 392 -8.24 18.88 -12.69
N ASP A 393 -9.39 18.97 -13.35
CA ASP A 393 -10.19 20.18 -13.37
C ASP A 393 -10.72 20.53 -11.98
N VAL A 394 -10.86 21.84 -11.73
CA VAL A 394 -11.37 22.38 -10.46
C VAL A 394 -12.83 22.00 -10.24
N ALA A 395 -13.24 21.91 -8.98
CA ALA A 395 -14.61 21.57 -8.58
C ALA A 395 -15.10 20.23 -9.15
N THR A 396 -14.27 19.19 -9.05
CA THR A 396 -14.58 17.81 -9.46
C THR A 396 -14.67 16.86 -8.26
N VAL A 397 -14.45 17.36 -7.05
CA VAL A 397 -14.49 16.58 -5.80
C VAL A 397 -15.89 16.08 -5.49
N ALA A 398 -15.97 14.82 -5.08
CA ALA A 398 -17.16 14.15 -4.56
C ALA A 398 -17.08 13.99 -3.03
N ASN A 399 -18.12 13.43 -2.41
CA ASN A 399 -18.18 13.17 -0.97
C ASN A 399 -17.88 14.42 -0.12
N GLU A 400 -18.56 15.52 -0.42
CA GLU A 400 -18.20 16.87 0.05
C GLU A 400 -18.65 17.19 1.48
N ALA A 401 -19.46 16.33 2.10
CA ALA A 401 -20.00 16.59 3.43
C ALA A 401 -18.90 16.83 4.48
N PRO A 402 -19.04 17.85 5.36
CA PRO A 402 -18.01 18.20 6.35
C PRO A 402 -17.71 17.12 7.39
N TRP A 403 -18.67 16.25 7.69
CA TRP A 403 -18.48 15.16 8.66
C TRP A 403 -17.70 13.97 8.08
N LEU A 404 -17.59 13.86 6.75
CA LEU A 404 -16.78 12.85 6.08
C LEU A 404 -15.31 13.29 5.98
N LEU A 405 -14.36 12.37 6.10
CA LEU A 405 -12.98 12.63 5.69
C LEU A 405 -12.79 12.25 4.21
N THR A 406 -12.64 13.24 3.34
CA THR A 406 -12.50 13.05 1.89
C THR A 406 -11.03 13.01 1.47
N VAL A 407 -10.64 11.97 0.73
CA VAL A 407 -9.22 11.63 0.48
C VAL A 407 -8.84 11.78 -0.99
N GLY A 408 -7.90 12.67 -1.28
CA GLY A 408 -7.23 12.79 -2.58
C GLY A 408 -6.10 11.76 -2.77
N ALA A 409 -5.66 11.56 -4.01
CA ALA A 409 -4.63 10.58 -4.36
C ALA A 409 -3.31 11.25 -4.79
N ALA A 410 -2.20 10.66 -4.36
CA ALA A 410 -0.86 11.01 -4.81
C ALA A 410 0.04 9.78 -4.98
N THR A 411 1.17 10.00 -5.65
CA THR A 411 2.14 8.94 -5.95
C THR A 411 2.90 8.46 -4.71
N THR A 412 3.33 7.20 -4.77
CA THR A 412 4.37 6.67 -3.88
C THR A 412 5.76 7.05 -4.40
N ASP A 413 6.82 6.72 -3.66
CA ASP A 413 8.21 6.80 -4.14
C ASP A 413 8.71 5.53 -4.85
N ARG A 414 7.80 4.61 -5.19
CA ARG A 414 8.07 3.40 -5.98
C ARG A 414 7.82 3.66 -7.47
N ARG A 415 8.71 3.13 -8.31
CA ARG A 415 8.59 3.13 -9.79
C ARG A 415 8.97 1.78 -10.36
N ALA A 416 8.25 1.31 -11.39
CA ALA A 416 8.61 0.09 -12.12
C ALA A 416 9.34 0.49 -13.41
N VAL A 417 10.66 0.70 -13.32
CA VAL A 417 11.43 1.43 -14.34
C VAL A 417 11.59 0.63 -15.63
N ALA A 418 11.15 1.23 -16.73
CA ALA A 418 11.25 0.72 -18.10
C ALA A 418 11.60 1.87 -19.05
N ASP A 419 12.88 2.19 -19.17
CA ASP A 419 13.33 3.34 -19.98
C ASP A 419 13.35 2.99 -21.48
N VAL A 420 13.04 3.96 -22.33
CA VAL A 420 13.14 3.85 -23.79
C VAL A 420 14.45 4.50 -24.23
N LYS A 421 15.37 3.73 -24.81
CA LYS A 421 16.61 4.25 -25.38
C LYS A 421 16.55 4.26 -26.91
N LEU A 422 16.64 5.45 -27.49
CA LEU A 422 16.60 5.68 -28.93
C LEU A 422 17.97 5.44 -29.58
N GLY A 423 18.00 5.20 -30.88
CA GLY A 423 19.22 4.93 -31.65
C GLY A 423 20.20 6.12 -31.70
N ASN A 424 19.72 7.35 -31.48
CA ASN A 424 20.57 8.55 -31.32
C ASN A 424 21.17 8.69 -29.90
N GLY A 425 20.91 7.74 -29.01
CA GLY A 425 21.42 7.73 -27.63
C GLY A 425 20.51 8.41 -26.61
N LEU A 426 19.44 9.11 -27.02
CA LEU A 426 18.49 9.74 -26.10
C LEU A 426 17.76 8.67 -25.27
N GLU A 427 17.65 8.92 -23.96
CA GLU A 427 16.94 8.05 -23.03
C GLU A 427 15.71 8.77 -22.48
N ILE A 428 14.56 8.13 -22.65
CA ILE A 428 13.25 8.60 -22.20
C ILE A 428 12.81 7.73 -21.03
N ARG A 429 12.42 8.36 -19.93
CA ARG A 429 11.96 7.64 -18.74
C ARG A 429 10.58 7.05 -18.98
N GLY A 430 10.42 5.78 -18.64
CA GLY A 430 9.14 5.08 -18.72
C GLY A 430 8.97 4.10 -17.59
N GLU A 431 7.78 3.50 -17.51
CA GLU A 431 7.43 2.48 -16.54
C GLU A 431 6.68 1.30 -17.15
N SER A 432 6.86 0.12 -16.56
CA SER A 432 6.17 -1.12 -16.96
C SER A 432 6.20 -2.14 -15.83
N TYR A 433 5.06 -2.78 -15.57
CA TYR A 433 4.96 -3.89 -14.62
C TYR A 433 5.30 -5.25 -15.25
N TYR A 434 5.28 -5.36 -16.58
CA TYR A 434 5.72 -6.56 -17.28
C TYR A 434 7.15 -6.38 -17.82
N GLN A 435 8.11 -6.99 -17.12
CA GLN A 435 9.55 -6.92 -17.42
C GLN A 435 10.14 -8.34 -17.54
N PRO A 436 9.85 -9.10 -18.61
CA PRO A 436 10.28 -10.49 -18.72
C PRO A 436 11.80 -10.61 -18.78
N SER A 437 12.38 -11.52 -17.99
CA SER A 437 13.83 -11.77 -17.93
C SER A 437 14.41 -12.33 -19.23
N THR A 438 13.55 -12.92 -20.07
CA THR A 438 13.89 -13.42 -21.41
C THR A 438 14.00 -12.30 -22.45
N TYR A 439 13.59 -11.07 -22.13
CA TYR A 439 13.67 -9.95 -23.06
C TYR A 439 15.12 -9.51 -23.27
N VAL A 440 15.59 -9.66 -24.50
CA VAL A 440 16.90 -9.16 -24.91
C VAL A 440 16.76 -7.71 -25.39
N SER A 441 17.32 -6.78 -24.62
CA SER A 441 17.34 -5.34 -24.94
C SER A 441 18.24 -5.05 -26.16
N LYS A 442 17.69 -5.17 -27.36
CA LYS A 442 18.35 -4.92 -28.65
C LYS A 442 17.71 -3.72 -29.34
N LEU A 443 18.53 -2.89 -30.01
CA LEU A 443 18.01 -1.86 -30.92
C LEU A 443 17.22 -2.53 -32.05
N ARG A 444 15.97 -2.11 -32.20
CA ARG A 444 15.03 -2.59 -33.21
C ARG A 444 14.43 -1.39 -33.95
N PRO A 445 13.98 -1.56 -35.20
CA PRO A 445 13.27 -0.50 -35.90
C PRO A 445 12.11 0.02 -35.07
N LEU A 446 12.02 1.34 -34.96
CA LEU A 446 10.94 2.05 -34.28
C LEU A 446 9.94 2.53 -35.32
N VAL A 447 8.69 2.12 -35.18
CA VAL A 447 7.61 2.50 -36.10
C VAL A 447 6.47 3.15 -35.32
N ARG A 448 5.68 3.96 -36.03
CA ARG A 448 4.44 4.53 -35.53
C ARG A 448 3.37 4.22 -36.57
N ASP A 449 2.15 4.06 -36.10
CA ASP A 449 0.99 4.18 -36.96
C ASP A 449 0.90 5.62 -37.51
N THR A 450 1.13 5.77 -38.81
CA THR A 450 1.02 7.04 -39.55
C THR A 450 -0.18 7.05 -40.49
N ALA A 451 -0.85 5.93 -40.69
CA ALA A 451 -1.98 5.80 -41.61
C ALA A 451 -3.34 5.94 -40.90
N ALA A 452 -3.39 5.84 -39.57
CA ALA A 452 -4.52 6.24 -38.74
C ALA A 452 -4.14 7.37 -37.75
N ASP A 453 -4.78 7.42 -36.60
CA ASP A 453 -4.64 8.48 -35.58
C ASP A 453 -3.39 8.34 -34.68
N GLY A 454 -2.57 7.29 -34.89
CA GLY A 454 -1.39 7.01 -34.08
C GLY A 454 -1.69 6.32 -32.75
N THR A 455 -2.95 6.01 -32.45
CA THR A 455 -3.33 5.30 -31.22
C THR A 455 -3.13 3.79 -31.33
N CYS A 456 -2.85 3.27 -32.54
CA CYS A 456 -2.75 1.84 -32.83
C CYS A 456 -4.06 1.07 -32.57
N SER A 457 -5.21 1.67 -32.88
CA SER A 457 -6.52 1.05 -32.69
C SER A 457 -7.14 0.50 -33.98
N ASP A 458 -6.54 0.74 -35.15
CA ASP A 458 -7.00 0.22 -36.44
C ASP A 458 -6.26 -1.07 -36.83
N LYS A 459 -6.97 -2.21 -36.77
CA LYS A 459 -6.44 -3.53 -37.14
C LYS A 459 -6.06 -3.63 -38.62
N SER A 460 -6.68 -2.84 -39.50
CA SER A 460 -6.38 -2.88 -40.93
C SER A 460 -4.99 -2.31 -41.26
N VAL A 461 -4.46 -1.48 -40.36
CA VAL A 461 -3.18 -0.76 -40.50
C VAL A 461 -2.04 -1.44 -39.71
N LEU A 462 -2.35 -2.37 -38.80
CA LEU A 462 -1.36 -3.05 -37.97
C LEU A 462 -1.04 -4.47 -38.50
N THR A 463 -0.60 -4.55 -39.76
CA THR A 463 -0.28 -5.85 -40.38
C THR A 463 1.08 -6.39 -39.91
N SER A 464 1.24 -7.72 -39.95
CA SER A 464 2.50 -8.40 -39.58
C SER A 464 3.71 -7.86 -40.37
N GLU A 465 3.53 -7.54 -41.65
CA GLU A 465 4.57 -6.95 -42.50
C GLU A 465 5.07 -5.59 -41.97
N GLN A 466 4.16 -4.80 -41.39
CA GLN A 466 4.46 -3.47 -40.88
C GLN A 466 5.09 -3.51 -39.49
N VAL A 467 4.74 -4.46 -38.61
CA VAL A 467 5.15 -4.41 -37.19
C VAL A 467 6.05 -5.57 -36.73
N SER A 468 6.12 -6.67 -37.48
CA SER A 468 6.85 -7.87 -37.04
C SER A 468 8.33 -7.59 -36.74
N GLY A 469 8.78 -7.95 -35.54
CA GLY A 469 10.13 -7.74 -35.03
C GLY A 469 10.50 -6.30 -34.64
N LYS A 470 9.57 -5.34 -34.77
CA LYS A 470 9.77 -3.89 -34.52
C LYS A 470 9.22 -3.45 -33.17
N ILE A 471 9.55 -2.23 -32.76
CA ILE A 471 8.94 -1.55 -31.60
C ILE A 471 7.94 -0.53 -32.12
N VAL A 472 6.71 -0.58 -31.59
CA VAL A 472 5.62 0.29 -32.05
C VAL A 472 5.32 1.38 -31.02
N LEU A 473 5.29 2.64 -31.44
CA LEU A 473 4.86 3.78 -30.63
C LEU A 473 3.36 4.00 -30.81
N CYS A 474 2.60 3.95 -29.72
CA CYS A 474 1.14 4.07 -29.72
C CYS A 474 0.67 5.08 -28.68
N TYR A 475 -0.27 5.94 -29.04
CA TYR A 475 -0.92 6.86 -28.10
C TYR A 475 -2.08 6.17 -27.35
N THR A 476 -2.25 6.51 -26.08
CA THR A 476 -3.45 6.14 -25.31
C THR A 476 -4.67 6.89 -25.87
N GLY A 477 -5.82 6.22 -26.01
CA GLY A 477 -7.01 6.71 -26.70
C GLY A 477 -7.48 5.75 -27.79
N GLY A 478 -8.30 6.23 -28.73
CA GLY A 478 -8.92 5.41 -29.77
C GLY A 478 -10.05 4.52 -29.22
N ASN A 479 -10.55 3.60 -30.05
CA ASN A 479 -11.68 2.72 -29.70
C ASN A 479 -11.26 1.39 -29.02
N MET A 480 -10.04 1.31 -28.49
CA MET A 480 -9.47 0.10 -27.88
C MET A 480 -8.67 0.43 -26.63
N THR A 481 -8.71 -0.46 -25.64
CA THR A 481 -7.86 -0.37 -24.44
C THR A 481 -6.39 -0.60 -24.79
N ASN A 482 -5.49 -0.05 -23.96
CA ASN A 482 -4.05 -0.25 -24.12
C ASN A 482 -3.65 -1.75 -24.05
N LEU A 483 -4.35 -2.55 -23.25
CA LEU A 483 -4.14 -4.00 -23.19
C LEU A 483 -4.52 -4.67 -24.51
N GLN A 484 -5.70 -4.36 -25.08
CA GLN A 484 -6.11 -4.92 -26.37
C GLN A 484 -5.15 -4.54 -27.51
N LYS A 485 -4.65 -3.29 -27.53
CA LYS A 485 -3.59 -2.87 -28.47
C LYS A 485 -2.34 -3.72 -28.32
N GLY A 486 -1.91 -3.96 -27.08
CA GLY A 486 -0.80 -4.86 -26.78
C GLY A 486 -1.03 -6.27 -27.32
N SER A 487 -2.22 -6.83 -27.14
CA SER A 487 -2.57 -8.16 -27.67
C SER A 487 -2.44 -8.23 -29.20
N ILE A 488 -3.02 -7.27 -29.92
CA ILE A 488 -2.98 -7.25 -31.39
C ILE A 488 -1.54 -7.13 -31.89
N LEU A 489 -0.76 -6.25 -31.27
CA LEU A 489 0.65 -6.07 -31.64
C LEU A 489 1.48 -7.32 -31.36
N HIS A 490 1.21 -7.99 -30.24
CA HIS A 490 1.80 -9.29 -29.92
C HIS A 490 1.51 -10.32 -31.02
N ASP A 491 0.23 -10.45 -31.41
CA ASP A 491 -0.21 -11.43 -32.41
C ASP A 491 0.32 -11.11 -33.82
N ALA A 492 0.50 -9.83 -34.13
CA ALA A 492 1.15 -9.37 -35.36
C ALA A 492 2.69 -9.49 -35.34
N GLY A 493 3.28 -10.02 -34.26
CA GLY A 493 4.71 -10.29 -34.14
C GLY A 493 5.57 -9.10 -33.73
N ALA A 494 4.98 -8.02 -33.20
CA ALA A 494 5.75 -6.89 -32.68
C ALA A 494 6.66 -7.32 -31.53
N ALA A 495 7.87 -6.74 -31.48
CA ALA A 495 8.85 -7.11 -30.47
C ALA A 495 8.63 -6.39 -29.13
N ALA A 496 8.06 -5.18 -29.16
CA ALA A 496 7.67 -4.41 -27.98
C ALA A 496 6.72 -3.26 -28.36
N VAL A 497 6.08 -2.66 -27.37
CA VAL A 497 5.24 -1.46 -27.54
C VAL A 497 5.67 -0.33 -26.60
N ILE A 498 5.66 0.91 -27.10
CA ILE A 498 5.79 2.12 -26.29
C ILE A 498 4.41 2.77 -26.25
N ILE A 499 3.83 2.85 -25.06
CA ILE A 499 2.52 3.49 -24.84
C ILE A 499 2.76 4.92 -24.37
N VAL A 500 2.22 5.90 -25.09
CA VAL A 500 2.23 7.30 -24.68
C VAL A 500 0.98 7.56 -23.86
N SER A 501 1.15 8.10 -22.66
CA SER A 501 0.03 8.50 -21.79
C SER A 501 -0.77 9.64 -22.41
N GLN A 502 -2.00 9.86 -21.93
CA GLN A 502 -2.78 11.04 -22.33
C GLN A 502 -2.15 12.31 -21.75
N ASP A 503 -2.33 13.46 -22.41
CA ASP A 503 -1.70 14.73 -22.01
C ASP A 503 -2.10 15.17 -20.60
N TRP A 504 -3.39 15.04 -20.25
CA TRP A 504 -3.90 15.40 -18.92
C TRP A 504 -3.29 14.56 -17.78
N ALA A 505 -2.72 13.38 -18.07
CA ALA A 505 -2.05 12.55 -17.07
C ALA A 505 -0.72 13.18 -16.59
N GLY A 506 -0.16 14.11 -17.36
CA GLY A 506 1.08 14.81 -17.04
C GLY A 506 2.23 13.85 -16.71
N SER A 507 2.94 14.14 -15.63
CA SER A 507 4.11 13.38 -15.18
C SER A 507 3.82 12.05 -14.47
N VAL A 508 2.54 11.70 -14.24
CA VAL A 508 2.15 10.49 -13.52
C VAL A 508 1.84 9.36 -14.50
N ILE A 509 2.54 8.22 -14.36
CA ILE A 509 2.39 7.06 -15.25
C ILE A 509 1.74 5.91 -14.46
N SER A 510 0.68 5.32 -15.01
CA SER A 510 -0.02 4.15 -14.44
C SER A 510 -0.03 2.99 -15.45
N PRO A 511 1.08 2.25 -15.60
CA PRO A 511 1.17 1.19 -16.59
C PRO A 511 0.41 -0.07 -16.18
N LYS A 512 -0.09 -0.80 -17.19
CA LYS A 512 -0.66 -2.14 -17.03
C LYS A 512 0.27 -3.20 -17.64
N ALA A 513 0.08 -4.46 -17.30
CA ALA A 513 0.90 -5.55 -17.79
C ALA A 513 0.39 -6.06 -19.15
N HIS A 514 1.10 -5.69 -20.23
CA HIS A 514 0.77 -6.07 -21.61
C HIS A 514 1.24 -7.48 -21.97
N ALA A 515 0.64 -8.09 -23.01
CA ALA A 515 1.01 -9.41 -23.52
C ALA A 515 2.46 -9.50 -24.07
N LEU A 516 3.02 -8.37 -24.51
CA LEU A 516 4.39 -8.22 -25.00
C LEU A 516 5.16 -7.19 -24.15
N PRO A 517 6.50 -7.17 -24.21
CA PRO A 517 7.32 -6.16 -23.54
C PRO A 517 6.83 -4.75 -23.85
N ALA A 518 6.60 -3.94 -22.81
CA ALA A 518 6.05 -2.61 -22.95
C ALA A 518 6.81 -1.58 -22.11
N ALA A 519 6.73 -0.31 -22.50
CA ALA A 519 7.08 0.83 -21.67
C ALA A 519 6.03 1.93 -21.86
N GLN A 520 5.43 2.40 -20.77
CA GLN A 520 4.57 3.56 -20.81
C GLN A 520 5.36 4.82 -20.46
N ILE A 521 5.16 5.90 -21.22
CA ILE A 521 5.86 7.18 -21.05
C ILE A 521 4.87 8.34 -20.91
N GLU A 522 5.37 9.47 -20.41
CA GLU A 522 4.64 10.75 -20.39
C GLU A 522 4.37 11.28 -21.81
N TYR A 523 3.26 11.98 -21.99
CA TYR A 523 2.88 12.60 -23.26
C TYR A 523 3.94 13.56 -23.80
N LYS A 524 4.37 14.54 -22.99
CA LYS A 524 5.44 15.51 -23.34
C LYS A 524 6.77 14.84 -23.70
N SER A 525 7.03 13.63 -23.19
CA SER A 525 8.23 12.88 -23.54
C SER A 525 8.18 12.27 -24.95
N ALA A 526 6.98 12.06 -25.51
CA ALA A 526 6.80 11.52 -26.85
C ALA A 526 7.21 12.50 -27.96
N GLU A 527 7.13 13.81 -27.73
CA GLU A 527 7.60 14.84 -28.70
C GLU A 527 9.06 14.61 -29.08
N LYS A 528 9.91 14.26 -28.11
CA LYS A 528 11.33 13.95 -28.33
C LYS A 528 11.52 12.72 -29.21
N ILE A 529 10.64 11.72 -29.07
CA ILE A 529 10.64 10.52 -29.91
C ILE A 529 10.20 10.89 -31.33
N GLN A 530 9.15 11.70 -31.49
CA GLN A 530 8.68 12.16 -32.79
C GLN A 530 9.75 12.96 -33.56
N VAL A 531 10.42 13.91 -32.90
CA VAL A 531 11.52 14.67 -33.50
C VAL A 531 12.65 13.75 -33.96
N TYR A 532 12.99 12.73 -33.16
CA TYR A 532 13.97 11.72 -33.56
C TYR A 532 13.52 10.89 -34.77
N MET A 533 12.26 10.44 -34.78
CA MET A 533 11.71 9.65 -35.89
C MET A 533 11.71 10.44 -37.20
N ASN A 534 11.41 11.74 -37.17
CA ASN A 534 11.38 12.59 -38.36
C ASN A 534 12.79 12.96 -38.88
N SER A 535 13.81 12.95 -38.00
CA SER A 535 15.19 13.30 -38.37
C SER A 535 16.04 12.10 -38.79
N SER A 536 15.56 10.87 -38.59
CA SER A 536 16.29 9.64 -38.94
C SER A 536 15.57 8.86 -40.04
N LYS A 537 16.31 8.43 -41.07
CA LYS A 537 15.76 7.56 -42.12
C LYS A 537 15.41 6.15 -41.61
N ASN A 538 16.10 5.69 -40.57
CA ASN A 538 15.93 4.36 -39.98
C ASN A 538 15.91 4.48 -38.44
N PRO A 539 14.83 5.04 -37.85
CA PRO A 539 14.76 5.23 -36.41
C PRO A 539 14.75 3.87 -35.70
N THR A 540 15.46 3.78 -34.58
CA THR A 540 15.51 2.56 -33.76
C THR A 540 15.32 2.89 -32.28
N ALA A 541 14.85 1.92 -31.52
CA ALA A 541 14.73 2.01 -30.07
C ALA A 541 14.99 0.65 -29.41
N ARG A 542 15.19 0.67 -28.09
CA ARG A 542 15.15 -0.52 -27.23
C ARG A 542 14.55 -0.16 -25.88
N LEU A 543 13.91 -1.13 -25.24
CA LEU A 543 13.45 -0.98 -23.85
C LEU A 543 14.55 -1.42 -22.88
N VAL A 544 14.70 -0.71 -21.77
CA VAL A 544 15.65 -0.98 -20.70
C VAL A 544 14.90 -1.17 -19.39
N PHE A 545 14.71 -2.43 -19.03
CA PHE A 545 14.07 -2.84 -17.79
C PHE A 545 15.07 -2.80 -16.63
N ARG A 546 14.70 -2.11 -15.55
CA ARG A 546 15.53 -2.00 -14.33
C ARG A 546 14.80 -2.49 -13.08
N GLY A 547 13.67 -3.17 -13.26
CA GLY A 547 12.82 -3.64 -12.18
C GLY A 547 12.20 -2.50 -11.39
N THR A 548 11.90 -2.78 -10.12
CA THR A 548 11.33 -1.82 -9.21
C THR A 548 12.40 -1.00 -8.51
N VAL A 549 12.27 0.32 -8.56
CA VAL A 549 13.13 1.27 -7.86
C VAL A 549 12.30 2.02 -6.84
N LEU A 550 12.79 2.05 -5.60
CA LEU A 550 12.25 2.85 -4.50
C LEU A 550 13.09 4.12 -4.34
N GLY A 551 12.59 5.11 -3.59
CA GLY A 551 13.42 6.29 -3.31
C GLY A 551 13.20 7.47 -4.24
N ASN A 552 12.14 7.48 -5.08
CA ASN A 552 11.87 8.65 -5.93
C ASN A 552 11.76 9.92 -5.07
N ARG A 553 12.69 10.86 -5.30
CA ARG A 553 12.84 12.06 -4.46
C ARG A 553 11.75 13.09 -4.71
N VAL A 554 11.13 13.07 -5.89
CA VAL A 554 10.07 14.00 -6.30
C VAL A 554 8.71 13.57 -5.76
N SER A 555 8.59 12.38 -5.18
CA SER A 555 7.34 11.89 -4.58
C SER A 555 7.09 12.49 -3.18
N PRO A 556 5.81 12.66 -2.77
CA PRO A 556 4.61 12.41 -3.57
C PRO A 556 4.36 13.52 -4.60
N ILE A 557 3.63 13.19 -5.66
CA ILE A 557 3.07 14.10 -6.67
C ILE A 557 1.55 13.88 -6.66
N ALA A 558 0.76 14.96 -6.66
CA ALA A 558 -0.70 14.84 -6.74
C ALA A 558 -1.09 14.11 -8.04
N ALA A 559 -1.99 13.13 -7.94
CA ALA A 559 -2.43 12.39 -9.10
C ALA A 559 -3.28 13.30 -10.01
N PRO A 560 -3.11 13.24 -11.34
CA PRO A 560 -3.88 14.06 -12.28
C PRO A 560 -5.38 13.78 -12.18
N PHE A 561 -5.76 12.50 -12.08
CA PHE A 561 -7.15 12.07 -11.97
C PHE A 561 -7.77 12.44 -10.62
N SER A 562 -6.97 12.72 -9.57
CA SER A 562 -7.55 12.98 -8.25
C SER A 562 -8.41 14.23 -8.31
N SER A 563 -9.70 14.07 -8.08
CA SER A 563 -10.66 15.17 -8.12
C SER A 563 -10.23 16.34 -7.23
N ARG A 564 -10.53 17.55 -7.69
CA ARG A 564 -10.09 18.82 -7.08
C ARG A 564 -11.26 19.56 -6.44
N GLY A 565 -10.97 20.27 -5.36
CA GLY A 565 -11.87 21.31 -4.86
C GLY A 565 -11.97 22.52 -5.80
N PRO A 566 -12.76 23.54 -5.42
CA PRO A 566 -13.56 23.60 -4.20
C PRO A 566 -14.78 22.67 -4.22
N SER A 567 -15.38 22.45 -3.05
CA SER A 567 -16.70 21.80 -2.96
C SER A 567 -17.78 22.67 -3.62
N LYS A 568 -18.68 22.03 -4.37
CA LYS A 568 -19.82 22.68 -5.05
C LYS A 568 -20.94 23.01 -4.07
N GLN A 569 -21.26 22.10 -3.16
CA GLN A 569 -22.34 22.27 -2.18
C GLN A 569 -21.92 23.17 -1.02
N ASN A 570 -20.64 23.16 -0.69
CA ASN A 570 -20.09 23.82 0.47
C ASN A 570 -18.73 24.48 0.15
N PRO A 571 -18.73 25.65 -0.49
CA PRO A 571 -17.51 26.35 -0.84
C PRO A 571 -16.73 26.87 0.39
N GLY A 572 -17.36 26.92 1.58
CA GLY A 572 -16.75 27.41 2.82
C GLY A 572 -15.84 26.40 3.54
N ILE A 573 -15.78 25.14 3.09
CA ILE A 573 -14.90 24.11 3.64
C ILE A 573 -13.96 23.58 2.55
N LEU A 574 -12.68 23.43 2.89
CA LEU A 574 -11.67 22.91 1.97
C LEU A 574 -11.91 21.43 1.67
N LYS A 575 -11.92 21.08 0.38
CA LYS A 575 -11.92 19.69 -0.10
C LYS A 575 -10.89 19.49 -1.23
N PRO A 576 -10.28 18.30 -1.36
CA PRO A 576 -10.34 17.17 -0.41
C PRO A 576 -9.77 17.58 0.96
N ASP A 577 -10.00 16.78 1.99
CA ASP A 577 -9.50 17.09 3.34
C ASP A 577 -8.00 16.82 3.46
N ILE A 578 -7.55 15.74 2.84
CA ILE A 578 -6.19 15.20 2.94
C ILE A 578 -5.87 14.37 1.70
N THR A 579 -4.59 14.15 1.44
CA THR A 579 -4.12 13.29 0.35
C THR A 579 -3.28 12.12 0.88
N GLY A 580 -3.42 10.95 0.25
CA GLY A 580 -2.67 9.75 0.59
C GLY A 580 -2.16 8.97 -0.63
N PRO A 581 -1.43 7.85 -0.42
CA PRO A 581 -0.98 7.00 -1.50
C PRO A 581 -2.16 6.42 -2.29
N GLY A 582 -2.28 6.77 -3.56
CA GLY A 582 -3.38 6.30 -4.42
C GLY A 582 -2.96 5.99 -5.84
N VAL A 583 -1.67 6.04 -6.17
CA VAL A 583 -1.17 5.70 -7.51
C VAL A 583 -0.28 4.47 -7.43
N ASN A 584 -0.53 3.51 -8.31
CA ASN A 584 0.26 2.32 -8.48
C ASN A 584 0.39 1.52 -7.17
N ILE A 585 -0.75 1.24 -6.52
CA ILE A 585 -0.83 0.50 -5.25
C ILE A 585 -0.97 -0.99 -5.53
N ILE A 586 -0.06 -1.80 -4.96
CA ILE A 586 -0.09 -3.26 -5.05
C ILE A 586 -0.89 -3.78 -3.86
N ALA A 587 -2.01 -4.44 -4.12
CA ALA A 587 -2.84 -5.07 -3.09
C ALA A 587 -3.51 -6.33 -3.65
N ALA A 588 -4.30 -7.01 -2.81
CA ALA A 588 -4.95 -8.27 -3.17
C ALA A 588 -6.00 -8.05 -4.26
N VAL A 589 -6.13 -9.02 -5.16
CA VAL A 589 -7.19 -9.12 -6.16
C VAL A 589 -7.56 -10.60 -6.36
N PRO A 590 -8.77 -10.93 -6.84
CA PRO A 590 -9.10 -12.30 -7.24
C PRO A 590 -8.21 -12.80 -8.40
N LYS A 591 -7.92 -11.91 -9.35
CA LYS A 591 -7.05 -12.12 -10.51
C LYS A 591 -6.52 -10.76 -10.97
N PRO A 592 -5.38 -10.66 -11.66
CA PRO A 592 -4.91 -9.40 -12.24
C PRO A 592 -5.61 -9.11 -13.58
N GLU A 593 -5.75 -7.82 -13.91
CA GLU A 593 -6.37 -7.36 -15.16
C GLU A 593 -5.43 -7.53 -16.39
N GLY A 594 -4.13 -7.70 -16.15
CA GLY A 594 -3.09 -7.78 -17.18
C GLY A 594 -3.20 -8.98 -18.12
N LEU A 595 -2.67 -8.84 -19.36
CA LEU A 595 -2.63 -9.92 -20.35
C LEU A 595 -1.38 -10.81 -20.23
N ALA A 596 -0.34 -10.32 -19.57
CA ALA A 596 0.84 -11.14 -19.31
C ALA A 596 0.54 -12.19 -18.24
N GLN A 597 1.12 -13.38 -18.40
CA GLN A 597 1.01 -14.43 -17.39
C GLN A 597 1.81 -14.07 -16.15
N PRO A 598 1.21 -14.09 -14.95
CA PRO A 598 1.94 -13.86 -13.71
C PRO A 598 3.05 -14.89 -13.51
N PRO A 599 4.20 -14.49 -12.92
CA PRO A 599 5.37 -15.36 -12.81
C PRO A 599 5.20 -16.55 -11.85
N ASN A 600 4.17 -16.53 -10.99
CA ASN A 600 3.84 -17.60 -10.06
C ASN A 600 2.41 -17.44 -9.52
N GLU A 601 1.92 -18.46 -8.82
CA GLU A 601 0.57 -18.49 -8.25
C GLU A 601 0.30 -17.34 -7.27
N LEU A 602 1.30 -16.92 -6.49
CA LEU A 602 1.11 -15.82 -5.54
C LEU A 602 0.94 -14.49 -6.27
N ALA A 603 1.74 -14.24 -7.31
CA ALA A 603 1.62 -13.03 -8.15
C ALA A 603 0.26 -12.94 -8.85
N TYR A 604 -0.42 -14.06 -9.08
CA TYR A 604 -1.79 -14.09 -9.62
C TYR A 604 -2.84 -13.52 -8.64
N LYS A 605 -2.50 -13.38 -7.36
CA LYS A 605 -3.43 -12.92 -6.32
C LYS A 605 -3.24 -11.43 -5.99
N PHE A 606 -2.34 -10.73 -6.70
CA PHE A 606 -2.03 -9.33 -6.48
C PHE A 606 -1.94 -8.58 -7.80
N ASP A 607 -2.47 -7.36 -7.81
CA ASP A 607 -2.34 -6.47 -8.95
C ASP A 607 -2.20 -5.02 -8.49
N ILE A 608 -2.02 -4.15 -9.46
CA ILE A 608 -1.80 -2.74 -9.28
C ILE A 608 -3.00 -1.91 -9.74
N MET A 609 -3.44 -1.04 -8.84
CA MET A 609 -4.52 -0.09 -9.11
C MET A 609 -4.12 1.33 -8.71
N SER A 610 -4.73 2.29 -9.40
CA SER A 610 -4.58 3.73 -9.16
C SER A 610 -5.98 4.34 -9.02
N GLY A 611 -6.17 5.18 -8.02
CA GLY A 611 -7.43 5.85 -7.74
C GLY A 611 -7.44 6.49 -6.35
N THR A 612 -8.31 7.47 -6.13
CA THR A 612 -8.68 7.91 -4.78
C THR A 612 -9.30 6.77 -3.97
N SER A 613 -9.89 5.78 -4.64
CA SER A 613 -10.30 4.50 -4.09
C SER A 613 -9.21 3.70 -3.41
N MET A 614 -7.94 3.87 -3.80
CA MET A 614 -6.81 3.24 -3.11
C MET A 614 -6.28 4.14 -1.99
N ALA A 615 -6.44 5.47 -2.08
CA ALA A 615 -6.02 6.39 -1.03
C ALA A 615 -6.95 6.35 0.20
N ALA A 616 -8.27 6.27 0.00
CA ALA A 616 -9.25 6.17 1.08
C ALA A 616 -9.00 5.00 2.06
N PRO A 617 -8.74 3.75 1.63
CA PRO A 617 -8.44 2.64 2.54
C PRO A 617 -7.08 2.80 3.23
N HIS A 618 -6.08 3.47 2.63
CA HIS A 618 -4.87 3.84 3.36
C HIS A 618 -5.22 4.70 4.57
N ILE A 619 -6.03 5.75 4.37
CA ILE A 619 -6.40 6.64 5.48
C ILE A 619 -7.33 5.95 6.48
N SER A 620 -8.22 5.09 6.03
CA SER A 620 -9.11 4.29 6.90
C SER A 620 -8.32 3.39 7.84
N GLY A 621 -7.32 2.67 7.34
CA GLY A 621 -6.47 1.86 8.19
C GLY A 621 -5.59 2.70 9.13
N ILE A 622 -5.14 3.89 8.72
CA ILE A 622 -4.44 4.82 9.63
C ILE A 622 -5.38 5.36 10.72
N ALA A 623 -6.62 5.68 10.38
CA ALA A 623 -7.66 6.06 11.34
C ALA A 623 -7.94 4.93 12.34
N ALA A 624 -7.91 3.67 11.90
CA ALA A 624 -8.01 2.49 12.77
C ALA A 624 -6.88 2.46 13.82
N LEU A 625 -5.63 2.69 13.38
CA LEU A 625 -4.47 2.73 14.28
C LEU A 625 -4.58 3.89 15.28
N ILE A 626 -5.05 5.07 14.85
CA ILE A 626 -5.27 6.22 15.73
C ILE A 626 -6.39 5.92 16.72
N LYS A 627 -7.53 5.37 16.27
CA LYS A 627 -8.66 4.99 17.13
C LYS A 627 -8.24 3.96 18.18
N LYS A 628 -7.41 2.98 17.81
CA LYS A 628 -6.88 1.99 18.76
C LYS A 628 -5.99 2.62 19.84
N ALA A 629 -5.13 3.57 19.45
CA ALA A 629 -4.28 4.28 20.41
C ALA A 629 -5.03 5.33 21.22
N HIS A 630 -6.12 5.87 20.69
CA HIS A 630 -6.96 6.89 21.32
C HIS A 630 -8.45 6.50 21.28
N PRO A 631 -8.88 5.49 22.07
CA PRO A 631 -10.22 4.91 21.96
C PRO A 631 -11.36 5.91 22.21
N THR A 632 -11.10 6.96 23.01
CA THR A 632 -12.08 7.99 23.38
C THR A 632 -12.17 9.15 22.39
N TRP A 633 -11.30 9.20 21.38
CA TRP A 633 -11.37 10.26 20.38
C TRP A 633 -12.61 10.11 19.50
N SER A 634 -13.26 11.26 19.26
CA SER A 634 -14.36 11.39 18.32
C SER A 634 -13.85 11.24 16.87
N PRO A 635 -14.76 10.98 15.91
CA PRO A 635 -14.41 11.02 14.49
C PRO A 635 -13.73 12.34 14.07
N ALA A 636 -14.22 13.47 14.57
CA ALA A 636 -13.66 14.80 14.28
C ALA A 636 -12.25 14.99 14.86
N ALA A 637 -11.97 14.47 16.07
CA ALA A 637 -10.63 14.52 16.65
C ALA A 637 -9.62 13.70 15.84
N ILE A 638 -10.00 12.50 15.39
CA ILE A 638 -9.17 11.65 14.52
C ILE A 638 -8.91 12.35 13.18
N LYS A 639 -9.97 12.90 12.55
CA LYS A 639 -9.88 13.72 11.34
C LYS A 639 -8.92 14.90 11.52
N SER A 640 -9.09 15.67 12.60
CA SER A 640 -8.23 16.81 12.91
C SER A 640 -6.78 16.39 13.12
N ALA A 641 -6.53 15.30 13.83
CA ALA A 641 -5.17 14.82 14.09
C ALA A 641 -4.43 14.52 12.77
N MET A 642 -5.11 13.89 11.82
CA MET A 642 -4.55 13.59 10.50
C MET A 642 -4.33 14.86 9.67
N MET A 643 -5.33 15.74 9.57
CA MET A 643 -5.24 16.96 8.75
C MET A 643 -4.17 17.93 9.26
N THR A 644 -4.07 18.12 10.58
CA THR A 644 -3.19 19.15 11.15
C THR A 644 -1.71 18.77 11.19
N THR A 645 -1.38 17.53 10.86
CA THR A 645 -0.02 16.97 10.96
C THR A 645 0.57 16.51 9.63
N THR A 646 -0.12 16.77 8.53
CA THR A 646 0.31 16.44 7.16
C THR A 646 1.66 17.06 6.78
N ASP A 647 2.31 16.42 5.81
CA ASP A 647 3.46 16.96 5.11
C ASP A 647 3.01 17.67 3.82
N ILE A 648 3.54 18.87 3.58
CA ILE A 648 3.30 19.68 2.37
C ILE A 648 4.49 19.70 1.42
N ARG A 649 5.54 18.94 1.77
CA ARG A 649 6.80 18.89 1.05
C ARG A 649 7.12 17.47 0.64
N ASP A 650 7.72 17.34 -0.54
CA ASP A 650 8.28 16.10 -1.05
C ASP A 650 9.53 15.68 -0.27
N ARG A 651 10.15 14.57 -0.69
CA ARG A 651 11.36 14.04 -0.05
C ARG A 651 12.61 14.87 -0.30
N ARG A 652 12.59 15.84 -1.23
CA ARG A 652 13.63 16.87 -1.38
C ARG A 652 13.42 18.06 -0.45
N ARG A 653 12.34 18.06 0.34
CA ARG A 653 11.88 19.20 1.15
C ARG A 653 11.39 20.38 0.31
N MET A 654 11.02 20.13 -0.94
CA MET A 654 10.38 21.10 -1.84
C MET A 654 8.86 20.96 -1.76
N PRO A 655 8.07 21.98 -2.12
CA PRO A 655 6.62 21.85 -2.20
C PRO A 655 6.19 20.65 -3.05
N ILE A 656 5.15 19.93 -2.62
CA ILE A 656 4.58 18.83 -3.39
C ILE A 656 4.09 19.36 -4.74
N LEU A 657 4.40 18.63 -5.81
CA LEU A 657 4.03 19.01 -7.17
C LEU A 657 2.68 18.42 -7.56
N ASP A 658 2.01 19.08 -8.51
CA ASP A 658 0.91 18.52 -9.29
C ASP A 658 1.47 17.79 -10.53
N SER A 659 0.61 17.06 -11.24
CA SER A 659 0.97 16.27 -12.42
C SER A 659 1.55 17.13 -13.55
N ASP A 660 1.15 18.41 -13.62
CA ASP A 660 1.59 19.38 -14.63
C ASP A 660 3.02 19.93 -14.39
N GLY A 661 3.60 19.64 -13.23
CA GLY A 661 4.94 20.09 -12.81
C GLY A 661 4.96 21.36 -11.96
N HIS A 662 3.82 22.01 -11.73
CA HIS A 662 3.71 23.15 -10.82
C HIS A 662 3.48 22.68 -9.37
N HIS A 663 3.50 23.61 -8.41
CA HIS A 663 3.15 23.29 -7.03
C HIS A 663 1.67 22.91 -6.96
N ALA A 664 1.37 21.77 -6.33
CA ALA A 664 0.00 21.36 -6.10
C ALA A 664 -0.65 22.30 -5.07
N ASN A 665 -1.80 22.85 -5.45
CA ASN A 665 -2.57 23.74 -4.61
C ASN A 665 -3.37 22.97 -3.54
N MET A 666 -3.99 23.68 -2.59
CA MET A 666 -4.76 23.10 -1.50
C MET A 666 -6.06 22.43 -1.98
N PHE A 667 -6.58 22.78 -3.16
CA PHE A 667 -7.70 22.05 -3.77
C PHE A 667 -7.27 20.71 -4.40
N ALA A 668 -5.97 20.47 -4.59
CA ALA A 668 -5.40 19.18 -4.97
C ALA A 668 -4.97 18.34 -3.76
N LEU A 669 -4.40 18.97 -2.73
CA LEU A 669 -3.80 18.28 -1.58
C LEU A 669 -4.63 18.27 -0.31
N GLY A 670 -5.66 19.12 -0.22
CA GLY A 670 -6.33 19.44 1.03
C GLY A 670 -5.35 20.03 2.04
N ALA A 671 -5.33 19.44 3.23
CA ALA A 671 -4.34 19.76 4.23
C ALA A 671 -2.92 19.29 3.84
N GLY A 672 -2.73 18.34 2.94
CA GLY A 672 -1.41 17.82 2.55
C GLY A 672 -1.36 16.30 2.53
N PHE A 673 -0.16 15.75 2.40
CA PHE A 673 0.07 14.31 2.40
C PHE A 673 0.11 13.76 3.84
N ILE A 674 -0.59 12.65 4.09
CA ILE A 674 -0.72 12.06 5.43
C ILE A 674 0.63 11.73 6.09
N ASN A 675 0.77 12.07 7.38
CA ASN A 675 1.88 11.67 8.24
C ASN A 675 1.35 10.94 9.49
N PRO A 676 1.25 9.60 9.47
CA PRO A 676 0.67 8.84 10.57
C PRO A 676 1.45 8.99 11.87
N THR A 677 2.78 9.11 11.79
CA THR A 677 3.63 9.21 12.99
C THR A 677 3.32 10.46 13.79
N ARG A 678 3.11 11.60 13.12
CA ARG A 678 2.73 12.86 13.77
C ARG A 678 1.24 12.88 14.17
N ALA A 679 0.37 12.27 13.36
CA ALA A 679 -1.06 12.18 13.66
C ALA A 679 -1.37 11.40 14.95
N MET A 680 -0.50 10.46 15.36
CA MET A 680 -0.64 9.75 16.63
C MET A 680 -0.50 10.64 17.87
N ASN A 681 0.12 11.81 17.75
CA ASN A 681 0.27 12.76 18.84
C ASN A 681 0.29 14.18 18.27
N PRO A 682 -0.88 14.71 17.88
CA PRO A 682 -0.98 16.00 17.20
C PRO A 682 -0.77 17.18 18.16
N GLY A 683 -0.92 16.97 19.47
CA GLY A 683 -0.87 18.02 20.49
C GLY A 683 -2.22 18.71 20.68
N LEU A 684 -2.78 19.29 19.62
CA LEU A 684 -4.12 19.89 19.62
C LEU A 684 -5.01 19.25 18.55
N VAL A 685 -6.32 19.24 18.79
CA VAL A 685 -7.34 18.87 17.79
C VAL A 685 -8.48 19.89 17.76
N TYR A 686 -9.03 20.11 16.57
CA TYR A 686 -10.29 20.80 16.33
C TYR A 686 -11.40 19.77 16.48
N ASN A 687 -12.01 19.72 17.65
CA ASN A 687 -13.05 18.74 17.94
C ASN A 687 -14.42 19.28 17.52
N LEU A 688 -15.28 18.38 17.05
CA LEU A 688 -16.68 18.61 16.68
C LEU A 688 -17.50 17.39 17.11
N SER A 689 -18.72 17.64 17.55
CA SER A 689 -19.79 16.67 17.70
C SER A 689 -20.71 16.71 16.48
N ALA A 690 -21.58 15.71 16.33
CA ALA A 690 -22.59 15.73 15.27
C ALA A 690 -23.54 16.93 15.37
N HIS A 691 -23.88 17.35 16.60
CA HIS A 691 -24.76 18.50 16.84
C HIS A 691 -24.18 19.83 16.35
N ASP A 692 -22.85 19.97 16.31
CA ASP A 692 -22.19 21.20 15.85
C ASP A 692 -22.41 21.46 14.34
N TYR A 693 -22.81 20.44 13.57
CA TYR A 693 -23.13 20.59 12.15
C TYR A 693 -24.56 21.09 11.90
N ILE A 694 -25.46 21.03 12.88
CA ILE A 694 -26.87 21.46 12.75
C ILE A 694 -26.98 22.97 12.42
N PRO A 695 -26.46 23.90 13.25
CA PRO A 695 -26.52 25.32 12.94
C PRO A 695 -25.81 25.67 11.62
N TYR A 696 -24.80 24.87 11.27
CA TYR A 696 -24.05 25.01 10.05
C TYR A 696 -24.87 24.61 8.80
N LEU A 697 -25.63 23.50 8.84
CA LEU A 697 -26.56 23.10 7.79
C LEU A 697 -27.65 24.16 7.58
N CYS A 698 -28.22 24.68 8.67
CA CYS A 698 -29.17 25.79 8.61
C CYS A 698 -28.57 27.02 7.91
N ARG A 699 -27.28 27.33 8.16
CA ARG A 699 -26.59 28.45 7.52
C ARG A 699 -26.23 28.19 6.05
N LEU A 700 -26.09 26.94 5.63
CA LEU A 700 -25.96 26.58 4.21
C LEU A 700 -27.24 26.81 3.41
N GLY A 701 -28.39 27.01 4.08
CA GLY A 701 -29.68 27.27 3.45
C GLY A 701 -30.60 26.06 3.37
N TYR A 702 -30.25 24.96 4.03
CA TYR A 702 -31.14 23.80 4.17
C TYR A 702 -32.41 24.20 4.95
N SER A 703 -33.56 23.80 4.44
CA SER A 703 -34.84 23.94 5.16
C SER A 703 -34.88 23.04 6.40
N ASP A 704 -35.83 23.31 7.31
CA ASP A 704 -36.06 22.44 8.47
C ASP A 704 -36.27 20.99 8.02
N HIS A 705 -37.00 20.75 6.93
CA HIS A 705 -37.26 19.41 6.41
C HIS A 705 -35.98 18.69 5.95
N GLU A 706 -35.18 19.34 5.10
CA GLU A 706 -33.95 18.74 4.56
C GLU A 706 -32.86 18.58 5.63
N MET A 707 -32.74 19.54 6.56
CA MET A 707 -31.83 19.40 7.68
C MET A 707 -32.26 18.23 8.58
N ASN A 708 -33.55 18.08 8.86
CA ASN A 708 -34.07 16.98 9.67
C ASN A 708 -33.95 15.60 8.99
N SER A 709 -33.87 15.52 7.65
CA SER A 709 -33.56 14.27 6.97
C SER A 709 -32.09 13.86 7.14
N ILE A 710 -31.17 14.83 7.24
CA ILE A 710 -29.74 14.58 7.48
C ILE A 710 -29.50 14.15 8.94
N ILE A 711 -30.12 14.83 9.91
CA ILE A 711 -29.74 14.64 11.32
C ILE A 711 -30.37 13.42 12.01
N HIS A 712 -31.09 12.58 11.25
CA HIS A 712 -31.70 11.36 11.77
C HIS A 712 -30.66 10.43 12.46
N PRO A 713 -30.99 9.75 13.58
CA PRO A 713 -32.25 9.75 14.31
C PRO A 713 -32.34 10.82 15.43
N ALA A 714 -31.59 11.92 15.35
CA ALA A 714 -31.74 13.00 16.33
C ALA A 714 -33.19 13.54 16.34
N PRO A 715 -33.67 14.07 17.48
CA PRO A 715 -34.96 14.72 17.54
C PRO A 715 -35.04 15.86 16.51
N PRO A 716 -36.22 16.09 15.88
CA PRO A 716 -36.38 17.18 14.94
C PRO A 716 -36.03 18.54 15.55
N MET A 717 -35.32 19.35 14.78
CA MET A 717 -34.86 20.69 15.16
C MET A 717 -35.42 21.75 14.19
N LEU A 718 -35.53 22.99 14.66
CA LEU A 718 -35.90 24.14 13.83
C LEU A 718 -34.68 25.04 13.65
N CYS A 719 -34.36 25.38 12.41
CA CYS A 719 -33.23 26.24 12.08
C CYS A 719 -33.35 27.63 12.69
N ALA A 720 -34.56 28.16 12.81
CA ALA A 720 -34.83 29.44 13.48
C ALA A 720 -34.44 29.46 14.98
N GLN A 721 -34.29 28.29 15.61
CA GLN A 721 -33.91 28.15 17.02
C GLN A 721 -32.43 27.81 17.21
N GLN A 722 -31.67 27.61 16.12
CA GLN A 722 -30.25 27.27 16.18
C GLN A 722 -29.39 28.55 16.25
N PRO A 723 -28.22 28.48 16.91
CA PRO A 723 -27.27 29.59 16.86
C PRO A 723 -26.78 29.81 15.43
N VAL A 724 -26.41 31.05 15.10
CA VAL A 724 -25.84 31.36 13.78
C VAL A 724 -24.38 30.95 13.76
N VAL A 725 -24.05 29.95 12.94
CA VAL A 725 -22.66 29.52 12.67
C VAL A 725 -22.37 29.74 11.19
N GLU A 726 -21.59 30.77 10.87
CA GLU A 726 -21.14 31.01 9.50
C GLU A 726 -20.33 29.83 8.97
N GLN A 727 -20.34 29.60 7.65
CA GLN A 727 -19.58 28.49 7.06
C GLN A 727 -18.10 28.52 7.46
N LYS A 728 -17.52 29.72 7.49
CA LYS A 728 -16.14 29.97 7.92
C LYS A 728 -15.88 29.63 9.38
N ASP A 729 -16.90 29.63 10.25
CA ASP A 729 -16.79 29.50 11.72
C ASP A 729 -17.07 28.08 12.23
N LEU A 730 -17.50 27.15 11.37
CA LEU A 730 -17.47 25.72 11.71
C LEU A 730 -16.06 25.37 12.23
N ASN A 731 -15.98 24.65 13.36
CA ASN A 731 -14.71 24.36 14.04
C ASN A 731 -13.85 23.33 13.29
N TYR A 732 -13.51 23.65 12.05
CA TYR A 732 -12.88 22.76 11.10
C TYR A 732 -11.35 23.00 11.06
N PRO A 733 -10.53 21.96 10.82
CA PRO A 733 -9.06 22.08 10.77
C PRO A 733 -8.49 22.90 9.60
N SER A 734 -9.34 23.46 8.73
CA SER A 734 -8.98 24.37 7.64
C SER A 734 -9.82 25.65 7.70
N ILE A 735 -9.34 26.69 7.03
CA ILE A 735 -10.02 27.97 6.92
C ILE A 735 -10.19 28.30 5.44
N THR A 736 -11.42 28.35 4.94
CA THR A 736 -11.72 28.88 3.61
C THR A 736 -12.57 30.14 3.78
N VAL A 737 -12.12 31.24 3.18
CA VAL A 737 -12.80 32.53 3.29
C VAL A 737 -12.92 33.23 1.96
N VAL A 738 -13.97 34.04 1.87
CA VAL A 738 -14.27 34.91 0.76
C VAL A 738 -14.01 36.36 1.19
N LEU A 739 -13.26 37.12 0.39
CA LEU A 739 -13.02 38.55 0.61
C LEU A 739 -13.45 39.36 -0.62
N ASP A 740 -14.73 39.74 -0.66
CA ASP A 740 -15.32 40.48 -1.80
C ASP A 740 -15.82 41.89 -1.48
N GLU A 741 -16.00 42.22 -0.20
CA GLU A 741 -16.65 43.46 0.24
C GLU A 741 -15.75 44.19 1.25
N GLU A 742 -15.73 45.52 1.19
CA GLU A 742 -14.99 46.36 2.14
C GLU A 742 -15.49 46.15 3.58
N PRO A 743 -14.60 46.00 4.58
CA PRO A 743 -13.16 46.31 4.57
C PRO A 743 -12.23 45.18 4.08
N TYR A 744 -12.72 44.22 3.27
CA TYR A 744 -11.99 43.04 2.78
C TYR A 744 -11.29 42.29 3.91
N ALA A 745 -11.98 42.21 5.05
CA ALA A 745 -11.52 41.57 6.26
C ALA A 745 -12.61 40.67 6.81
N VAL A 746 -12.19 39.53 7.35
CA VAL A 746 -13.09 38.55 7.95
C VAL A 746 -12.48 37.98 9.21
N ASN A 747 -13.30 37.84 10.24
CA ASN A 747 -12.93 37.17 11.48
C ASN A 747 -13.42 35.73 11.43
N VAL A 748 -12.58 34.79 11.82
CA VAL A 748 -12.85 33.36 11.84
C VAL A 748 -12.62 32.84 13.25
N SER A 749 -13.64 32.27 13.87
CA SER A 749 -13.54 31.73 15.24
C SER A 749 -13.22 30.24 15.21
N ARG A 750 -12.33 29.80 16.12
CA ARG A 750 -11.95 28.39 16.27
C ARG A 750 -11.78 28.03 17.75
N ALA A 751 -11.95 26.74 18.03
CA ALA A 751 -11.70 26.14 19.33
C ALA A 751 -10.79 24.91 19.16
N VAL A 752 -9.75 24.81 19.97
CA VAL A 752 -8.82 23.68 19.96
C VAL A 752 -8.78 23.03 21.33
N THR A 753 -8.81 21.70 21.33
CA THR A 753 -8.70 20.86 22.52
C THR A 753 -7.28 20.34 22.65
N ASN A 754 -6.69 20.45 23.83
CA ASN A 754 -5.37 19.87 24.11
C ASN A 754 -5.47 18.36 24.35
N VAL A 755 -4.88 17.57 23.46
CA VAL A 755 -4.79 16.11 23.57
C VAL A 755 -3.36 15.63 23.85
N GLY A 756 -2.43 16.57 24.06
CA GLY A 756 -1.05 16.29 24.47
C GLY A 756 -0.91 16.06 25.98
N ASN A 757 0.33 15.91 26.45
CA ASN A 757 0.61 15.58 27.85
C ASN A 757 0.54 16.81 28.78
N GLY A 758 -0.63 17.07 29.36
CA GLY A 758 -0.81 18.03 30.45
C GLY A 758 -0.62 19.49 30.05
N LYS A 759 0.20 20.23 30.80
CA LYS A 759 0.42 21.67 30.59
C LYS A 759 1.17 21.94 29.29
N ALA A 760 0.62 22.80 28.43
CA ALA A 760 1.22 23.16 27.16
C ALA A 760 0.98 24.62 26.81
N VAL A 761 1.94 25.23 26.09
CA VAL A 761 1.80 26.57 25.54
C VAL A 761 2.09 26.51 24.05
N TYR A 762 1.18 27.05 23.26
CA TYR A 762 1.30 27.15 21.81
C TYR A 762 1.34 28.62 21.41
N THR A 763 2.19 28.95 20.44
CA THR A 763 2.28 30.29 19.85
C THR A 763 1.83 30.23 18.40
N ALA A 764 0.96 31.15 17.99
CA ALA A 764 0.51 31.26 16.61
C ALA A 764 1.65 31.73 15.70
N SER A 765 1.75 31.15 14.52
CA SER A 765 2.68 31.49 13.47
C SER A 765 1.97 31.51 12.12
N THR A 766 2.22 32.55 11.33
CA THR A 766 1.64 32.82 10.00
C THR A 766 2.74 33.18 9.01
N ASP A 767 3.94 32.61 9.19
CA ASP A 767 5.15 32.81 8.38
C ASP A 767 5.00 32.34 6.92
N GLU A 768 4.08 31.41 6.66
CA GLU A 768 3.76 30.88 5.32
C GLU A 768 2.49 31.53 4.72
N VAL A 769 2.17 32.77 5.12
CA VAL A 769 1.11 33.58 4.51
C VAL A 769 1.73 34.58 3.51
N PRO A 770 1.21 34.68 2.28
CA PRO A 770 1.75 35.58 1.26
C PRO A 770 1.51 37.05 1.65
N ALA A 771 2.42 37.93 1.24
CA ALA A 771 2.40 39.36 1.60
C ALA A 771 1.15 40.13 1.14
N THR A 772 0.37 39.57 0.22
CA THR A 772 -0.92 40.09 -0.25
C THR A 772 -2.02 39.97 0.80
N LEU A 773 -1.87 39.06 1.77
CA LEU A 773 -2.78 38.86 2.88
C LEU A 773 -2.15 39.34 4.19
N SER A 774 -3.00 39.75 5.12
CA SER A 774 -2.66 39.95 6.52
C SER A 774 -3.48 38.97 7.35
N VAL A 775 -2.81 38.14 8.14
CA VAL A 775 -3.45 37.17 9.02
C VAL A 775 -2.97 37.44 10.45
N THR A 776 -3.89 37.79 11.34
CA THR A 776 -3.62 38.01 12.76
C THR A 776 -4.44 37.05 13.62
N VAL A 777 -3.88 36.61 14.75
CA VAL A 777 -4.52 35.63 15.63
C VAL A 777 -4.58 36.16 17.06
N THR A 778 -5.77 36.12 17.65
CA THR A 778 -6.05 36.63 18.99
C THR A 778 -6.77 35.57 19.84
N PRO A 779 -6.21 35.17 21.00
CA PRO A 779 -4.88 35.52 21.49
C PRO A 779 -3.78 34.88 20.62
N SER A 780 -2.59 35.48 20.58
CA SER A 780 -1.44 34.92 19.83
C SER A 780 -0.75 33.74 20.54
N ARG A 781 -1.14 33.46 21.78
CA ARG A 781 -0.68 32.33 22.59
C ARG A 781 -1.84 31.64 23.29
N LEU A 782 -1.90 30.32 23.19
CA LEU A 782 -2.84 29.49 23.95
C LEU A 782 -2.09 28.77 25.06
N ARG A 783 -2.63 28.84 26.28
CA ARG A 783 -2.09 28.17 27.46
C ARG A 783 -3.10 27.14 27.92
N PHE A 784 -2.64 25.90 28.08
CA PHE A 784 -3.41 24.79 28.60
C PHE A 784 -2.80 24.35 29.92
N SER A 785 -3.65 24.15 30.91
CA SER A 785 -3.34 23.64 32.24
C SER A 785 -3.50 22.12 32.34
N ALA A 786 -4.38 21.54 31.53
CA ALA A 786 -4.71 20.11 31.55
C ALA A 786 -4.99 19.51 30.16
N VAL A 787 -5.05 18.18 30.10
CA VAL A 787 -5.56 17.44 28.94
C VAL A 787 -7.07 17.66 28.84
N ASN A 788 -7.59 17.71 27.61
CA ASN A 788 -8.99 18.00 27.26
C ASN A 788 -9.45 19.43 27.57
N GLU A 789 -8.56 20.31 28.04
CA GLU A 789 -8.87 21.73 28.13
C GLU A 789 -9.04 22.31 26.72
N VAL A 790 -10.08 23.13 26.55
CA VAL A 790 -10.44 23.78 25.30
C VAL A 790 -10.06 25.25 25.40
N GLN A 791 -9.40 25.77 24.36
CA GLN A 791 -9.09 27.19 24.23
C GLN A 791 -9.64 27.69 22.89
N THR A 792 -10.22 28.90 22.91
CA THR A 792 -10.76 29.56 21.73
C THR A 792 -9.81 30.63 21.22
N PHE A 793 -9.88 30.91 19.92
CA PHE A 793 -9.14 31.98 19.29
C PHE A 793 -9.87 32.49 18.04
N THR A 794 -9.55 33.72 17.67
CA THR A 794 -10.05 34.37 16.46
C THR A 794 -8.89 34.63 15.51
N VAL A 795 -9.09 34.28 14.24
CA VAL A 795 -8.19 34.59 13.13
C VAL A 795 -8.82 35.71 12.31
N THR A 796 -8.17 36.86 12.23
CA THR A 796 -8.57 37.95 11.33
C THR A 796 -7.75 37.87 10.06
N ILE A 797 -8.43 37.69 8.93
CA ILE A 797 -7.83 37.61 7.59
C ILE A 797 -8.27 38.83 6.81
N SER A 798 -7.33 39.62 6.30
CA SER A 798 -7.62 40.76 5.44
C SER A 798 -6.72 40.82 4.21
N SER A 799 -7.24 41.42 3.14
CA SER A 799 -6.46 41.71 1.93
C SER A 799 -5.98 43.16 1.96
N LYS A 800 -4.70 43.38 1.63
CA LYS A 800 -4.15 44.74 1.47
C LYS A 800 -4.58 45.40 0.15
N ASN A 801 -5.10 44.62 -0.80
CA ASN A 801 -5.51 45.07 -2.14
C ASN A 801 -7.04 45.00 -2.30
N VAL A 802 -7.61 46.03 -2.96
CA VAL A 802 -9.05 46.31 -3.08
C VAL A 802 -9.85 45.25 -3.86
N ARG A 803 -9.25 44.33 -4.61
CA ARG A 803 -9.96 43.18 -5.22
C ARG A 803 -9.03 42.00 -5.46
N LEU A 804 -9.35 40.82 -4.91
CA LEU A 804 -8.71 39.57 -5.30
C LEU A 804 -9.11 39.27 -6.76
N LYS A 805 -8.24 39.57 -7.73
CA LYS A 805 -8.45 39.23 -9.14
C LYS A 805 -8.48 37.71 -9.31
N LYS A 806 -9.62 37.11 -9.70
CA LYS A 806 -9.84 35.73 -10.24
C LYS A 806 -9.01 34.54 -9.68
N ARG A 807 -8.20 34.72 -8.64
CA ARG A 807 -7.16 33.81 -8.19
C ARG A 807 -7.40 33.46 -6.74
N ILE A 808 -7.15 32.20 -6.44
CA ILE A 808 -7.04 31.68 -5.09
C ILE A 808 -5.73 32.21 -4.50
N THR A 809 -5.76 32.60 -3.23
CA THR A 809 -4.57 32.91 -2.44
C THR A 809 -4.49 31.94 -1.27
N GLU A 810 -3.34 31.30 -1.09
CA GLU A 810 -3.14 30.24 -0.11
C GLU A 810 -2.16 30.69 0.98
N GLY A 811 -2.44 30.32 2.22
CA GLY A 811 -1.59 30.58 3.38
C GLY A 811 -1.81 29.53 4.45
N GLN A 812 -1.15 29.66 5.60
CA GLN A 812 -1.26 28.67 6.67
C GLN A 812 -1.19 29.30 8.05
N LEU A 813 -1.98 28.77 8.98
CA LEU A 813 -1.85 29.02 10.41
C LEU A 813 -1.14 27.82 11.05
N LYS A 814 -0.14 28.09 11.89
CA LYS A 814 0.54 27.07 12.70
C LYS A 814 0.44 27.44 14.18
N TRP A 815 -0.03 26.52 15.01
CA TRP A 815 0.20 26.55 16.45
C TRP A 815 1.46 25.78 16.77
N VAL A 816 2.49 26.48 17.25
CA VAL A 816 3.82 25.92 17.48
C VAL A 816 4.08 25.83 18.98
N SER A 817 4.48 24.65 19.44
CA SER A 817 5.06 24.41 20.76
C SER A 817 6.48 23.83 20.60
N GLY A 818 7.16 23.58 21.72
CA GLY A 818 8.48 22.91 21.67
C GLY A 818 8.45 21.48 21.13
N LYS A 819 7.28 20.83 21.04
CA LYS A 819 7.13 19.43 20.60
C LYS A 819 6.19 19.25 19.42
N HIS A 820 5.26 20.17 19.21
CA HIS A 820 4.13 20.00 18.29
C HIS A 820 4.00 21.20 17.36
N VAL A 821 3.60 20.93 16.13
CA VAL A 821 3.16 21.93 15.16
C VAL A 821 1.83 21.47 14.61
N VAL A 822 0.78 22.23 14.93
CA VAL A 822 -0.61 21.99 14.50
C VAL A 822 -0.92 22.99 13.40
N ARG A 823 -1.08 22.49 12.17
CA ARG A 823 -1.17 23.32 10.96
C ARG A 823 -2.59 23.33 10.41
N SER A 824 -3.10 24.50 10.05
CA SER A 824 -4.36 24.68 9.35
C SER A 824 -4.14 25.42 8.03
N PRO A 825 -4.52 24.84 6.88
CA PRO A 825 -4.49 25.55 5.60
C PRO A 825 -5.51 26.69 5.59
N ILE A 826 -5.14 27.80 4.95
CA ILE A 826 -5.96 28.98 4.72
C ILE A 826 -6.10 29.17 3.21
N VAL A 827 -7.34 29.15 2.73
CA VAL A 827 -7.69 29.43 1.33
C VAL A 827 -8.55 30.68 1.28
N VAL A 828 -8.09 31.68 0.52
CA VAL A 828 -8.81 32.94 0.31
C VAL A 828 -9.19 33.06 -1.16
N SER A 829 -10.46 33.33 -1.43
CA SER A 829 -10.97 33.48 -2.80
C SER A 829 -12.08 34.55 -2.88
N SER A 830 -12.75 34.61 -4.04
CA SER A 830 -13.89 35.51 -4.33
C SER A 830 -15.17 34.72 -4.60
N LYS A 831 -16.35 35.29 -4.34
CA LYS A 831 -17.67 34.72 -4.69
C LYS A 831 -17.72 34.34 -6.16
N LYS A 832 -17.19 35.21 -7.03
CA LYS A 832 -17.15 34.97 -8.49
C LYS A 832 -16.36 33.70 -8.86
N PHE A 833 -15.28 33.39 -8.15
CA PHE A 833 -14.54 32.16 -8.36
C PHE A 833 -15.43 30.94 -8.10
N PHE A 834 -16.12 30.89 -6.96
CA PHE A 834 -17.01 29.77 -6.62
C PHE A 834 -18.26 29.70 -7.52
N GLN A 835 -18.84 30.84 -7.90
CA GLN A 835 -20.02 30.89 -8.78
C GLN A 835 -19.72 30.43 -10.21
N ASN A 836 -18.56 30.80 -10.77
CA ASN A 836 -18.18 30.36 -12.11
C ASN A 836 -18.08 28.82 -12.20
N GLN A 837 -17.70 28.14 -11.12
CA GLN A 837 -17.62 26.69 -11.08
C GLN A 837 -18.98 25.98 -10.97
N LYS A 838 -20.03 26.69 -10.54
CA LYS A 838 -21.41 26.15 -10.56
C LYS A 838 -22.04 26.16 -11.95
N ASN A 839 -21.59 27.07 -12.84
CA ASN A 839 -22.25 27.30 -14.13
C ASN A 839 -21.61 26.54 -15.31
N THR A 840 -20.33 26.16 -15.22
CA THR A 840 -19.59 25.50 -16.32
C THR A 840 -20.07 24.09 -16.66
N THR A 841 -20.82 23.41 -15.79
CA THR A 841 -21.31 22.04 -16.04
C THR A 841 -22.66 21.96 -16.75
N SER A 842 -23.35 23.07 -16.99
CA SER A 842 -24.64 23.04 -17.73
C SER A 842 -24.48 22.98 -19.26
N THR A 843 -23.28 23.24 -19.79
CA THR A 843 -23.06 23.41 -21.24
C THR A 843 -22.24 22.33 -21.94
N ASP A 844 -21.50 21.48 -21.22
CA ASP A 844 -20.53 20.55 -21.84
C ASP A 844 -20.97 19.07 -21.87
N GLN A 845 -22.22 18.75 -21.48
CA GLN A 845 -22.72 17.36 -21.42
C GLN A 845 -23.17 16.74 -22.75
N HIS A 846 -22.83 17.30 -23.93
CA HIS A 846 -23.26 16.73 -25.22
C HIS A 846 -22.19 16.08 -26.10
N THR A 847 -20.93 16.00 -25.70
CA THR A 847 -19.91 15.35 -26.55
C THR A 847 -18.81 14.63 -25.75
N ALA A 848 -19.11 13.43 -25.25
CA ALA A 848 -18.14 12.36 -25.04
C ALA A 848 -18.91 11.05 -24.75
N GLY A 849 -19.08 10.22 -25.77
CA GLY A 849 -19.57 8.86 -25.69
C GLY A 849 -18.66 7.94 -26.50
#